data_AF-A0A8B6G4Q1-F1
#
_entry.id   AF-A0A8B6G4Q1-F1
#
_cell.length_a   1.000
_cell.length_b   1.000
_cell.length_c   1.000
_cell.angle_alpha   90.00
_cell.angle_beta   90.00
_cell.angle_gamma   90.00
#
_symmetry.space_group_name_H-M   'P 1'
#
loop_
_entity.id
_entity.type
_entity.pdbx_description
1 polymer ?
#
loop_
_entity_poly.entity_id
_entity_poly.type
_entity_poly.pdbx_seq_one_letter_code
_entity_poly.pdbx_strand_id
1 'polypeptide(L)'
;MVIKCVCLESDAYMVCLTHALSTEREEVMGWWQSWVFKEKTVHVVAVLGVQGKNFTCGGSPGCTRKKLYMWCQSWVYKEKTLHLVAALGVQGNHFTSGGSPGCTRKKLYIWWQPWVYKETTLHLVVVLGVQGKNFTSGGSPGCTRKKLYIWWQSWVYKETTLHLVAVLGLQGNHFTSSSSPGCTRKTLYIWWQSWVYKEKNLHVVAVLGLQGKNFTSGGNPGFTRKNFTSGGSPGCTRKKLYIWWLHPGCTRKPLYIWWQSWVYKEETLHVVAVQGGVPTDLASYTGSSSDEDDVNPREKVQKNSKGSADFCVKNIDHAAFGRREIEIAEQEMPGVIALRRRAEADKPLSGAKIIGCTHITAQTAVLIETLAALGASVRWAACNIYSTQNEVAAALAEAGYSIFAWKGESEEDFWWCIDKCINCEGWQPNMILDDGGDATHLMLKRYPAMFNMIKGIVEESVTGVHRLYQLSKGGKLTVPAMNVNDSVTKTKFDNLYSCRESVLDALKRTTDVMFGGKQILICGYGEVGKGCSAALKGLGCSVMVTEIDPICALQACMDGFRVVRLEEAIKSIDILITCSGNKNVVTRSHMDRLKTGCIVCNMGHSNTEIDVGSLRTPDLTWEQVRSQVHHIIWPDGKRIILLAEGRLVNLSCSSVPSFVVSITAATQALALIELYNAPPGRYKQDVYLLPKKMDEYVASLHLPNFDAHLTELSDEQAKYLGLNKTGPFKPNYYRTISCPECNDHQHLCNCKSKDIKENRIVGDYPPFHNMPRH
;
A
#
# COMPACT_ATOMS: atom_id res chain seq x y z
N MET A 1 -26.08 12.51 -37.59
CA MET A 1 -26.24 13.38 -36.41
C MET A 1 -25.04 14.31 -36.35
N VAL A 2 -25.23 15.63 -36.51
CA VAL A 2 -24.16 16.64 -36.35
C VAL A 2 -24.41 17.32 -35.02
N ILE A 3 -23.60 17.01 -34.01
CA ILE A 3 -23.66 17.69 -32.71
C ILE A 3 -22.74 18.91 -32.83
N LYS A 4 -23.30 20.12 -32.99
CA LYS A 4 -22.55 21.38 -32.88
C LYS A 4 -22.72 21.87 -31.44
N CYS A 5 -21.67 21.73 -30.64
CA CYS A 5 -21.64 22.27 -29.28
C CYS A 5 -20.79 23.54 -29.27
N VAL A 6 -21.42 24.68 -29.00
CA VAL A 6 -20.78 25.98 -28.83
C VAL A 6 -21.11 26.44 -27.42
N CYS A 7 -20.14 26.33 -26.49
CA CYS A 7 -20.27 26.95 -25.17
C CYS A 7 -19.90 28.44 -25.29
N LEU A 8 -20.91 29.30 -25.27
CA LEU A 8 -20.76 30.74 -25.10
C LEU A 8 -21.53 31.10 -23.82
N GLU A 9 -20.76 31.26 -22.73
CA GLU A 9 -21.14 31.82 -21.43
C GLU A 9 -21.82 30.91 -20.38
N SER A 10 -21.32 31.01 -19.15
CA SER A 10 -21.71 30.38 -17.87
C SER A 10 -21.32 28.91 -17.60
N ASP A 11 -21.24 28.54 -16.32
CA ASP A 11 -20.78 27.24 -15.77
C ASP A 11 -21.61 26.06 -16.30
N ALA A 12 -21.24 25.59 -17.49
CA ALA A 12 -21.96 24.54 -18.19
C ALA A 12 -21.24 23.19 -18.07
N TYR A 13 -21.85 22.26 -17.35
CA TYR A 13 -21.56 20.83 -17.51
C TYR A 13 -22.23 20.35 -18.79
N MET A 14 -21.45 20.22 -19.86
CA MET A 14 -21.98 19.69 -21.12
C MET A 14 -21.76 18.18 -21.18
N VAL A 15 -22.79 17.40 -20.85
CA VAL A 15 -22.81 15.94 -21.02
C VAL A 15 -23.60 15.60 -22.28
N CYS A 16 -22.89 15.31 -23.37
CA CYS A 16 -23.54 14.87 -24.61
C CYS A 16 -23.54 13.34 -24.68
N LEU A 17 -24.60 12.69 -24.19
CA LEU A 17 -24.81 11.24 -24.31
C LEU A 17 -25.68 10.94 -25.53
N THR A 18 -25.11 10.27 -26.53
CA THR A 18 -25.87 9.75 -27.67
C THR A 18 -25.58 8.26 -27.86
N HIS A 19 -26.65 7.45 -27.84
CA HIS A 19 -26.63 6.04 -28.23
C HIS A 19 -27.38 5.91 -29.56
N ALA A 20 -26.64 5.75 -30.66
CA ALA A 20 -27.22 5.37 -31.94
C ALA A 20 -27.29 3.84 -32.04
N LEU A 21 -28.50 3.28 -32.06
CA LEU A 21 -28.77 1.88 -32.34
C LEU A 21 -29.19 1.75 -33.80
N SER A 22 -28.34 1.15 -34.64
CA SER A 22 -28.70 0.91 -36.04
C SER A 22 -27.94 -0.27 -36.64
N THR A 23 -28.68 -1.06 -37.41
CA THR A 23 -28.24 -2.26 -38.10
C THR A 23 -27.79 -1.92 -39.50
N GLU A 24 -26.47 -1.91 -39.67
CA GLU A 24 -25.70 -2.45 -40.79
C GLU A 24 -24.73 -1.50 -41.52
N ARG A 25 -24.96 -0.19 -41.62
CA ARG A 25 -24.00 0.73 -42.27
C ARG A 25 -24.06 2.19 -41.81
N GLU A 26 -23.65 2.48 -40.57
CA GLU A 26 -23.60 3.88 -40.10
C GLU A 26 -22.19 4.44 -39.93
N GLU A 27 -22.02 5.65 -40.46
CA GLU A 27 -20.92 6.56 -40.19
C GLU A 27 -21.44 7.67 -39.29
N VAL A 28 -20.91 7.76 -38.07
CA VAL A 28 -21.24 8.84 -37.13
C VAL A 28 -20.12 9.87 -37.20
N MET A 29 -20.47 11.15 -37.36
CA MET A 29 -19.54 12.27 -37.34
C MET A 29 -19.85 13.20 -36.18
N GLY A 30 -18.91 13.36 -35.25
CA GLY A 30 -18.97 14.34 -34.17
C GLY A 30 -17.99 15.49 -34.43
N TRP A 31 -18.44 16.73 -34.24
CA TRP A 31 -17.58 17.92 -34.35
C TRP A 31 -17.69 18.76 -33.10
N TRP A 32 -16.57 19.14 -32.51
CA TRP A 32 -16.57 19.90 -31.26
C TRP A 32 -15.56 21.04 -31.31
N GLN A 33 -16.01 22.24 -30.97
CA GLN A 33 -15.16 23.41 -30.77
C GLN A 33 -15.42 24.03 -29.39
N SER A 34 -14.36 24.33 -28.64
CA SER A 34 -14.45 25.01 -27.35
C SER A 34 -13.60 26.27 -27.33
N TRP A 35 -14.15 27.34 -26.75
CA TRP A 35 -13.48 28.62 -26.57
C TRP A 35 -13.63 29.05 -25.10
N VAL A 36 -12.52 29.34 -24.41
CA VAL A 36 -12.54 29.77 -23.00
C VAL A 36 -11.84 31.13 -22.87
N PHE A 37 -12.60 32.15 -22.47
CA PHE A 37 -12.13 33.55 -22.43
C PHE A 37 -12.27 34.26 -21.05
N LYS A 38 -13.11 33.80 -20.10
CA LYS A 38 -13.42 34.49 -18.81
C LYS A 38 -13.18 33.62 -17.56
N GLU A 39 -13.29 34.21 -16.36
CA GLU A 39 -12.71 33.85 -15.03
C GLU A 39 -13.10 32.50 -14.38
N LYS A 40 -13.34 31.41 -15.14
CA LYS A 40 -13.82 30.16 -14.54
C LYS A 40 -13.10 28.90 -15.04
N THR A 41 -12.98 27.92 -14.15
CA THR A 41 -12.54 26.54 -14.47
C THR A 41 -13.64 25.85 -15.25
N VAL A 42 -13.30 25.30 -16.41
CA VAL A 42 -14.26 24.59 -17.26
C VAL A 42 -13.94 23.09 -17.21
N HIS A 43 -14.96 22.29 -16.95
CA HIS A 43 -14.91 20.83 -17.06
C HIS A 43 -15.77 20.40 -18.24
N VAL A 44 -15.18 19.75 -19.23
CA VAL A 44 -15.97 19.17 -20.32
C VAL A 44 -15.79 17.67 -20.39
N VAL A 45 -16.91 16.95 -20.32
CA VAL A 45 -16.97 15.50 -20.34
C VAL A 45 -17.75 15.03 -21.56
N ALA A 46 -17.06 14.45 -22.55
CA ALA A 46 -17.68 13.93 -23.76
C ALA A 46 -17.67 12.40 -23.77
N VAL A 47 -18.85 11.79 -23.84
CA VAL A 47 -19.01 10.32 -23.94
C VAL A 47 -19.81 9.99 -25.20
N LEU A 48 -19.13 9.51 -26.24
CA LEU A 48 -19.74 9.22 -27.54
C LEU A 48 -19.37 7.81 -28.01
N GLY A 49 -20.38 7.00 -28.31
CA GLY A 49 -20.18 5.59 -28.63
C GLY A 49 -21.08 5.09 -29.74
N VAL A 50 -20.53 4.28 -30.64
CA VAL A 50 -21.32 3.53 -31.63
C VAL A 50 -21.42 2.08 -31.17
N GLN A 51 -22.61 1.64 -30.75
CA GLN A 51 -22.87 0.26 -30.29
C GLN A 51 -23.83 -0.46 -31.25
N GLY A 52 -23.97 -1.78 -31.13
CA GLY A 52 -24.97 -2.56 -31.88
C GLY A 52 -24.60 -4.03 -32.04
N LYS A 53 -25.64 -4.87 -32.11
CA LYS A 53 -25.57 -6.32 -32.32
C LYS A 53 -26.15 -6.62 -33.70
N ASN A 54 -25.42 -7.30 -34.58
CA ASN A 54 -25.95 -7.68 -35.89
C ASN A 54 -26.01 -9.21 -35.98
N PHE A 55 -27.12 -9.72 -36.52
CA PHE A 55 -27.37 -11.13 -36.74
C PHE A 55 -27.67 -11.36 -38.21
N THR A 56 -26.93 -12.25 -38.87
CA THR A 56 -27.18 -12.63 -40.26
C THR A 56 -27.31 -14.15 -40.35
N CYS A 57 -28.46 -14.63 -40.82
CA CYS A 57 -28.74 -16.04 -41.08
C CYS A 57 -29.10 -16.28 -42.56
N GLY A 58 -28.69 -17.42 -43.11
CA GLY A 58 -29.08 -17.86 -44.46
C GLY A 58 -28.06 -17.53 -45.55
N GLY A 59 -27.09 -18.41 -45.75
CA GLY A 59 -26.27 -18.61 -46.98
C GLY A 59 -25.50 -17.42 -47.58
N SER A 60 -25.74 -16.19 -47.14
CA SER A 60 -25.27 -14.96 -47.76
C SER A 60 -24.08 -14.39 -46.99
N PRO A 61 -23.01 -13.91 -47.65
CA PRO A 61 -21.87 -13.31 -46.96
C PRO A 61 -22.26 -12.06 -46.15
N GLY A 62 -21.98 -12.07 -44.84
CA GLY A 62 -22.26 -10.94 -43.94
C GLY A 62 -21.07 -9.98 -43.80
N CYS A 63 -21.23 -8.70 -44.10
CA CYS A 63 -20.20 -7.67 -43.88
C CYS A 63 -20.70 -6.48 -43.08
N THR A 64 -20.13 -6.27 -41.89
CA THR A 64 -20.52 -5.16 -40.99
C THR A 64 -19.40 -4.12 -40.91
N ARG A 65 -19.77 -2.85 -41.11
CA ARG A 65 -18.83 -1.73 -41.09
C ARG A 65 -19.34 -0.65 -40.15
N LYS A 66 -18.54 -0.32 -39.12
CA LYS A 66 -18.82 0.79 -38.21
C LYS A 66 -17.68 1.79 -38.26
N LYS A 67 -18.00 3.06 -38.49
CA LYS A 67 -17.04 4.15 -38.45
C LYS A 67 -17.54 5.26 -37.54
N LEU A 68 -16.67 5.71 -36.65
CA LEU A 68 -16.87 6.94 -35.91
C LEU A 68 -15.75 7.92 -36.28
N TYR A 69 -16.14 9.10 -36.73
CA TYR A 69 -15.26 10.22 -36.98
C TYR A 69 -15.52 11.27 -35.90
N MET A 70 -14.45 11.76 -35.30
CA MET A 70 -14.55 12.87 -34.36
C MET A 70 -13.44 13.87 -34.59
N TRP A 71 -13.82 15.14 -34.63
CA TRP A 71 -12.90 16.26 -34.72
C TRP A 71 -13.14 17.22 -33.55
N CYS A 72 -12.09 17.50 -32.77
CA CYS A 72 -12.14 18.45 -31.65
C CYS A 72 -11.07 19.51 -31.80
N GLN A 73 -11.45 20.77 -31.59
CA GLN A 73 -10.53 21.91 -31.51
C GLN A 73 -10.85 22.72 -30.25
N SER A 74 -9.83 23.06 -29.49
CA SER A 74 -10.00 23.82 -28.24
C SER A 74 -9.03 24.98 -28.19
N TRP A 75 -9.52 26.15 -27.79
CA TRP A 75 -8.74 27.37 -27.62
C TRP A 75 -8.85 27.86 -26.16
N VAL A 76 -7.72 27.93 -25.46
CA VAL A 76 -7.65 28.34 -24.04
C VAL A 76 -6.68 29.50 -23.88
N TYR A 77 -7.14 30.59 -23.23
CA TYR A 77 -6.38 31.83 -23.03
C TYR A 77 -6.41 32.30 -21.55
N LYS A 78 -5.22 32.70 -21.02
CA LYS A 78 -4.97 33.41 -19.73
C LYS A 78 -5.24 32.64 -18.42
N GLU A 79 -4.19 32.39 -17.62
CA GLU A 79 -4.17 32.14 -16.16
C GLU A 79 -5.18 31.10 -15.59
N LYS A 80 -5.50 30.01 -16.32
CA LYS A 80 -6.65 29.12 -16.00
C LYS A 80 -6.46 27.64 -16.30
N THR A 81 -7.30 26.81 -15.68
CA THR A 81 -7.30 25.35 -15.85
C THR A 81 -8.50 24.85 -16.66
N LEU A 82 -8.24 24.04 -17.70
CA LEU A 82 -9.27 23.29 -18.44
C LEU A 82 -9.07 21.79 -18.19
N HIS A 83 -10.13 21.12 -17.72
CA HIS A 83 -10.16 19.66 -17.63
C HIS A 83 -11.06 19.13 -18.75
N LEU A 84 -10.49 18.40 -19.70
CA LEU A 84 -11.25 17.76 -20.77
C LEU A 84 -11.10 16.25 -20.65
N VAL A 85 -12.22 15.58 -20.39
CA VAL A 85 -12.30 14.13 -20.27
C VAL A 85 -13.13 13.60 -21.42
N ALA A 86 -12.56 12.74 -22.26
CA ALA A 86 -13.28 12.13 -23.38
C ALA A 86 -13.19 10.61 -23.34
N ALA A 87 -14.33 9.93 -23.25
CA ALA A 87 -14.44 8.48 -23.34
C ALA A 87 -15.20 8.11 -24.61
N LEU A 88 -14.49 7.57 -25.61
CA LEU A 88 -15.03 7.40 -26.96
C LEU A 88 -14.74 6.02 -27.51
N GLY A 89 -15.73 5.42 -28.18
CA GLY A 89 -15.48 4.11 -28.74
C GLY A 89 -16.46 3.55 -29.75
N VAL A 90 -15.99 2.55 -30.48
CA VAL A 90 -16.80 1.76 -31.42
C VAL A 90 -16.88 0.34 -30.89
N GLN A 91 -18.08 -0.09 -30.49
CA GLN A 91 -18.36 -1.41 -29.91
C GLN A 91 -19.44 -2.17 -30.69
N GLY A 92 -19.54 -3.48 -30.49
CA GLY A 92 -20.59 -4.31 -31.09
C GLY A 92 -20.19 -5.77 -31.27
N ASN A 93 -21.20 -6.64 -31.30
CA ASN A 93 -21.04 -8.08 -31.48
C ASN A 93 -21.73 -8.51 -32.78
N HIS A 94 -21.10 -9.42 -33.51
CA HIS A 94 -21.63 -9.91 -34.78
C HIS A 94 -21.76 -11.43 -34.74
N PHE A 95 -22.94 -11.91 -35.13
CA PHE A 95 -23.28 -13.32 -35.19
C PHE A 95 -23.67 -13.67 -36.62
N THR A 96 -22.94 -14.60 -37.22
CA THR A 96 -23.22 -15.12 -38.57
C THR A 96 -23.42 -16.62 -38.48
N SER A 97 -24.57 -17.11 -38.92
CA SER A 97 -24.90 -18.54 -38.96
C SER A 97 -25.23 -18.98 -40.39
N GLY A 98 -24.61 -20.04 -40.89
CA GLY A 98 -25.00 -20.65 -42.17
C GLY A 98 -23.88 -20.90 -43.18
N GLY A 99 -22.66 -21.21 -42.73
CA GLY A 99 -21.60 -21.69 -43.63
C GLY A 99 -20.99 -20.65 -44.57
N SER A 100 -21.36 -19.37 -44.47
CA SER A 100 -20.85 -18.29 -45.34
C SER A 100 -19.80 -17.40 -44.64
N PRO A 101 -18.79 -16.88 -45.36
CA PRO A 101 -17.74 -16.03 -44.77
C PRO A 101 -18.27 -14.70 -44.21
N GLY A 102 -17.74 -14.28 -43.06
CA GLY A 102 -18.10 -13.02 -42.40
C GLY A 102 -16.93 -12.03 -42.25
N CYS A 103 -17.14 -10.73 -42.52
CA CYS A 103 -16.12 -9.70 -42.33
C CYS A 103 -16.61 -8.48 -41.54
N THR A 104 -15.98 -8.22 -40.38
CA THR A 104 -16.26 -7.03 -39.55
C THR A 104 -15.14 -6.03 -39.66
N ARG A 105 -15.48 -4.77 -39.97
CA ARG A 105 -14.54 -3.64 -39.98
C ARG A 105 -15.00 -2.54 -39.04
N LYS A 106 -14.18 -2.23 -38.03
CA LYS A 106 -14.42 -1.12 -37.12
C LYS A 106 -13.30 -0.11 -37.22
N LYS A 107 -13.66 1.15 -37.45
CA LYS A 107 -12.70 2.25 -37.52
C LYS A 107 -13.13 3.38 -36.60
N LEU A 108 -12.17 3.89 -35.82
CA LEU A 108 -12.31 5.13 -35.09
C LEU A 108 -11.27 6.11 -35.62
N TYR A 109 -11.73 7.26 -36.06
CA TYR A 109 -10.91 8.37 -36.52
C TYR A 109 -11.08 9.52 -35.53
N ILE A 110 -9.99 9.94 -34.92
CA ILE A 110 -9.99 11.06 -33.99
C ILE A 110 -8.95 12.06 -34.43
N TRP A 111 -9.38 13.30 -34.54
CA TRP A 111 -8.55 14.44 -34.87
C TRP A 111 -8.68 15.47 -33.75
N TRP A 112 -7.59 15.75 -33.04
CA TRP A 112 -7.56 16.74 -31.96
C TRP A 112 -6.52 17.83 -32.19
N GLN A 113 -6.94 19.08 -31.99
CA GLN A 113 -6.08 20.25 -32.11
C GLN A 113 -6.32 21.28 -30.99
N PRO A 114 -5.70 21.10 -29.81
CA PRO A 114 -5.76 22.10 -28.75
C PRO A 114 -4.70 23.20 -28.95
N TRP A 115 -5.11 24.43 -28.65
CA TRP A 115 -4.31 25.65 -28.62
C TRP A 115 -4.37 26.25 -27.22
N VAL A 116 -3.21 26.36 -26.56
CA VAL A 116 -3.09 26.75 -25.14
C VAL A 116 -2.14 27.95 -25.01
N TYR A 117 -2.60 29.03 -24.38
CA TYR A 117 -1.87 30.31 -24.28
C TYR A 117 -1.84 30.91 -22.86
N LYS A 118 -0.64 31.33 -22.42
CA LYS A 118 -0.33 32.18 -21.25
C LYS A 118 -0.84 31.66 -19.89
N GLU A 119 0.05 31.11 -19.05
CA GLU A 119 -0.21 30.84 -17.62
C GLU A 119 -1.37 29.85 -17.37
N THR A 120 -1.71 29.00 -18.35
CA THR A 120 -2.84 28.05 -18.27
C THR A 120 -2.39 26.59 -18.16
N THR A 121 -3.16 25.79 -17.44
CA THR A 121 -2.97 24.33 -17.33
C THR A 121 -4.09 23.57 -18.07
N LEU A 122 -3.73 22.66 -18.97
CA LEU A 122 -4.70 21.78 -19.63
C LEU A 122 -4.48 20.34 -19.16
N HIS A 123 -5.48 19.77 -18.48
CA HIS A 123 -5.54 18.34 -18.20
C HIS A 123 -6.46 17.66 -19.19
N LEU A 124 -5.89 16.79 -20.00
CA LEU A 124 -6.59 16.09 -21.06
C LEU A 124 -6.52 14.59 -20.83
N VAL A 125 -7.63 14.02 -20.37
CA VAL A 125 -7.74 12.57 -20.11
C VAL A 125 -8.63 11.94 -21.15
N VAL A 126 -8.09 10.95 -21.86
CA VAL A 126 -8.78 10.31 -22.97
C VAL A 126 -8.79 8.81 -22.79
N VAL A 127 -9.95 8.20 -22.94
CA VAL A 127 -10.10 6.74 -23.05
C VAL A 127 -10.72 6.43 -24.42
N LEU A 128 -9.90 5.91 -25.34
CA LEU A 128 -10.31 5.64 -26.71
C LEU A 128 -10.30 4.14 -26.99
N GLY A 129 -11.42 3.61 -27.47
CA GLY A 129 -11.61 2.17 -27.60
C GLY A 129 -12.23 1.72 -28.93
N VAL A 130 -11.65 0.73 -29.59
CA VAL A 130 -12.38 -0.07 -30.60
C VAL A 130 -12.48 -1.51 -30.13
N GLN A 131 -13.69 -1.94 -29.82
CA GLN A 131 -13.98 -3.25 -29.23
C GLN A 131 -15.07 -4.01 -30.01
N GLY A 132 -15.11 -5.34 -29.84
CA GLY A 132 -16.15 -6.19 -30.41
C GLY A 132 -15.76 -7.65 -30.54
N LYS A 133 -16.77 -8.53 -30.51
CA LYS A 133 -16.63 -9.98 -30.68
C LYS A 133 -17.36 -10.41 -31.95
N ASN A 134 -16.75 -11.35 -32.67
CA ASN A 134 -17.36 -11.98 -33.84
C ASN A 134 -17.55 -13.48 -33.55
N PHE A 135 -18.75 -13.98 -33.81
CA PHE A 135 -19.12 -15.39 -33.66
C PHE A 135 -19.61 -15.89 -35.01
N THR A 136 -18.94 -16.90 -35.54
CA THR A 136 -19.29 -17.55 -36.81
C THR A 136 -19.62 -19.02 -36.54
N SER A 137 -20.83 -19.45 -36.91
CA SER A 137 -21.23 -20.86 -36.90
C SER A 137 -21.41 -21.41 -38.32
N GLY A 138 -20.77 -22.56 -38.57
CA GLY A 138 -20.64 -23.17 -39.90
C GLY A 138 -19.24 -22.97 -40.49
N GLY A 139 -18.79 -23.93 -41.30
CA GLY A 139 -17.41 -24.19 -41.76
C GLY A 139 -16.58 -23.05 -42.39
N SER A 140 -17.02 -21.79 -42.40
CA SER A 140 -16.39 -20.71 -43.16
C SER A 140 -15.48 -19.78 -42.34
N PRO A 141 -14.34 -19.31 -42.90
CA PRO A 141 -13.46 -18.37 -42.24
C PRO A 141 -14.09 -16.99 -41.99
N GLY A 142 -13.79 -16.38 -40.85
CA GLY A 142 -14.17 -15.01 -40.53
C GLY A 142 -12.97 -14.08 -40.30
N CYS A 143 -13.10 -12.81 -40.72
CA CYS A 143 -12.03 -11.80 -40.61
C CYS A 143 -12.49 -10.53 -39.87
N THR A 144 -11.77 -10.19 -38.80
CA THR A 144 -11.98 -8.93 -38.05
C THR A 144 -10.87 -7.94 -38.34
N ARG A 145 -11.20 -6.72 -38.76
CA ARG A 145 -10.25 -5.61 -38.90
C ARG A 145 -10.64 -4.44 -38.00
N LYS A 146 -9.78 -4.09 -37.07
CA LYS A 146 -9.95 -2.93 -36.18
C LYS A 146 -8.84 -1.94 -36.44
N LYS A 147 -9.23 -0.71 -36.74
CA LYS A 147 -8.28 0.38 -36.93
C LYS A 147 -8.65 1.56 -36.03
N LEU A 148 -7.67 2.06 -35.30
CA LEU A 148 -7.78 3.33 -34.60
C LEU A 148 -6.77 4.27 -35.25
N TYR A 149 -7.29 5.39 -35.72
CA TYR A 149 -6.53 6.50 -36.29
C TYR A 149 -6.64 7.65 -35.31
N ILE A 150 -5.52 8.09 -34.79
CA ILE A 150 -5.43 9.25 -33.92
C ILE A 150 -4.49 10.22 -34.59
N TRP A 151 -4.99 11.43 -34.78
CA TRP A 151 -4.28 12.55 -35.34
C TRP A 151 -4.31 13.66 -34.30
N TRP A 152 -3.14 14.04 -33.81
CA TRP A 152 -3.01 14.99 -32.71
C TRP A 152 -2.03 16.10 -33.08
N GLN A 153 -2.46 17.35 -32.92
CA GLN A 153 -1.57 18.50 -33.01
C GLN A 153 -1.80 19.50 -31.88
N SER A 154 -0.81 19.72 -31.02
CA SER A 154 -0.91 20.70 -29.93
C SER A 154 -0.04 21.92 -30.16
N TRP A 155 -0.54 23.08 -29.76
CA TRP A 155 0.20 24.34 -29.73
C TRP A 155 0.18 24.92 -28.32
N VAL A 156 1.35 25.14 -27.71
CA VAL A 156 1.51 25.54 -26.31
C VAL A 156 2.38 26.80 -26.22
N TYR A 157 1.87 27.90 -25.64
CA TYR A 157 2.50 29.25 -25.59
C TYR A 157 2.58 29.86 -24.17
N LYS A 158 3.75 30.42 -23.78
CA LYS A 158 4.12 31.10 -22.50
C LYS A 158 3.62 30.49 -21.17
N GLU A 159 4.50 30.01 -20.28
CA GLU A 159 4.20 29.66 -18.88
C GLU A 159 3.01 28.69 -18.68
N THR A 160 2.89 27.65 -19.51
CA THR A 160 1.70 26.76 -19.54
C THR A 160 2.08 25.30 -19.37
N THR A 161 1.29 24.54 -18.60
CA THR A 161 1.49 23.11 -18.39
C THR A 161 0.41 22.29 -19.11
N LEU A 162 0.83 21.30 -19.90
CA LEU A 162 -0.08 20.36 -20.57
C LEU A 162 0.13 18.96 -20.01
N HIS A 163 -0.89 18.43 -19.34
CA HIS A 163 -0.94 17.04 -18.91
C HIS A 163 -1.88 16.26 -19.84
N LEU A 164 -1.31 15.33 -20.59
CA LEU A 164 -2.04 14.49 -21.52
C LEU A 164 -1.97 13.05 -21.05
N VAL A 165 -3.12 12.47 -20.72
CA VAL A 165 -3.23 11.05 -20.37
C VAL A 165 -4.16 10.39 -21.37
N ALA A 166 -3.62 9.53 -22.24
CA ALA A 166 -4.39 8.81 -23.23
C ALA A 166 -4.32 7.29 -22.99
N VAL A 167 -5.45 6.66 -22.73
CA VAL A 167 -5.60 5.21 -22.67
C VAL A 167 -6.24 4.74 -23.98
N LEU A 168 -5.45 4.05 -24.81
CA LEU A 168 -5.83 3.64 -26.16
C LEU A 168 -5.98 2.12 -26.22
N GLY A 169 -7.21 1.64 -26.47
CA GLY A 169 -7.53 0.22 -26.51
C GLY A 169 -8.06 -0.26 -27.86
N LEU A 170 -7.36 -1.21 -28.50
CA LEU A 170 -7.94 -2.04 -29.56
C LEU A 170 -8.10 -3.48 -29.05
N GLN A 171 -9.32 -3.84 -28.67
CA GLN A 171 -9.62 -5.17 -28.16
C GLN A 171 -10.56 -5.93 -29.10
N GLY A 172 -10.33 -7.22 -29.34
CA GLY A 172 -11.25 -7.99 -30.19
C GLY A 172 -10.90 -9.44 -30.36
N ASN A 173 -11.92 -10.29 -30.28
CA ASN A 173 -11.80 -11.74 -30.37
C ASN A 173 -12.69 -12.27 -31.49
N HIS A 174 -12.24 -13.34 -32.13
CA HIS A 174 -12.99 -14.09 -33.12
C HIS A 174 -13.21 -15.51 -32.59
N PHE A 175 -14.46 -15.97 -32.63
CA PHE A 175 -14.85 -17.30 -32.20
C PHE A 175 -15.46 -18.05 -33.38
N THR A 176 -14.85 -19.17 -33.76
CA THR A 176 -15.36 -20.07 -34.82
C THR A 176 -15.69 -21.43 -34.20
N SER A 177 -16.88 -21.94 -34.50
CA SER A 177 -17.31 -23.26 -34.02
C SER A 177 -16.93 -24.43 -34.95
N SER A 178 -16.07 -24.19 -35.95
CA SER A 178 -15.61 -25.18 -36.93
C SER A 178 -14.10 -25.13 -37.09
N SER A 179 -13.50 -26.18 -37.68
CA SER A 179 -12.06 -26.39 -37.90
C SER A 179 -11.38 -25.37 -38.84
N SER A 180 -12.07 -24.31 -39.23
CA SER A 180 -11.59 -23.29 -40.18
C SER A 180 -10.91 -22.11 -39.44
N PRO A 181 -9.70 -21.69 -39.83
CA PRO A 181 -8.96 -20.64 -39.11
C PRO A 181 -9.62 -19.26 -39.19
N GLY A 182 -9.72 -18.57 -38.05
CA GLY A 182 -10.12 -17.15 -37.98
C GLY A 182 -8.93 -16.19 -38.05
N CYS A 183 -9.13 -14.98 -38.58
CA CYS A 183 -8.10 -13.93 -38.64
C CYS A 183 -8.54 -12.62 -37.98
N THR A 184 -7.71 -12.11 -37.04
CA THR A 184 -7.91 -10.79 -36.42
C THR A 184 -6.72 -9.87 -36.73
N ARG A 185 -7.00 -8.74 -37.40
CA ARG A 185 -6.01 -7.69 -37.68
C ARG A 185 -6.33 -6.41 -36.92
N LYS A 186 -5.37 -5.97 -36.09
CA LYS A 186 -5.43 -4.71 -35.34
C LYS A 186 -4.36 -3.79 -35.86
N THR A 187 -4.73 -2.56 -36.17
CA THR A 187 -3.77 -1.55 -36.62
C THR A 187 -4.05 -0.24 -35.91
N LEU A 188 -3.06 0.23 -35.17
CA LEU A 188 -3.10 1.53 -34.53
C LEU A 188 -2.20 2.48 -35.32
N TYR A 189 -2.81 3.55 -35.82
CA TYR A 189 -2.13 4.68 -36.44
C TYR A 189 -2.17 5.83 -35.45
N ILE A 190 -1.02 6.22 -34.92
CA ILE A 190 -0.88 7.43 -34.12
C ILE A 190 -0.02 8.38 -34.92
N TRP A 191 -0.54 9.57 -35.14
CA TRP A 191 0.21 10.69 -35.66
C TRP A 191 0.09 11.83 -34.68
N TRP A 192 1.22 12.31 -34.20
CA TRP A 192 1.27 13.29 -33.13
C TRP A 192 2.39 14.29 -33.37
N GLN A 193 2.03 15.57 -33.33
CA GLN A 193 2.94 16.71 -33.36
C GLN A 193 2.60 17.68 -32.21
N SER A 194 3.61 18.20 -31.52
CA SER A 194 3.43 19.25 -30.51
C SER A 194 4.45 20.37 -30.72
N TRP A 195 4.00 21.61 -30.59
CA TRP A 195 4.81 22.83 -30.69
C TRP A 195 4.86 23.51 -29.33
N VAL A 196 6.06 23.62 -28.72
CA VAL A 196 6.27 24.16 -27.37
C VAL A 196 7.22 25.36 -27.44
N TYR A 197 6.78 26.51 -26.93
CA TYR A 197 7.53 27.78 -26.97
C TYR A 197 7.83 28.37 -25.57
N LYS A 198 9.11 28.46 -25.16
CA LYS A 198 9.68 29.14 -23.96
C LYS A 198 9.07 28.81 -22.58
N GLU A 199 9.93 28.31 -21.69
CA GLU A 199 9.82 27.99 -20.25
C GLU A 199 8.67 27.05 -19.84
N LYS A 200 8.79 25.72 -20.08
CA LYS A 200 7.63 24.79 -19.92
C LYS A 200 7.88 23.32 -19.55
N ASN A 201 6.81 22.74 -18.98
CA ASN A 201 6.63 21.30 -18.74
C ASN A 201 5.48 20.72 -19.60
N LEU A 202 5.80 19.70 -20.42
CA LEU A 202 4.82 18.88 -21.16
C LEU A 202 4.88 17.45 -20.61
N HIS A 203 3.82 17.00 -19.96
CA HIS A 203 3.70 15.63 -19.47
C HIS A 203 2.72 14.86 -20.34
N VAL A 204 3.22 13.87 -21.07
CA VAL A 204 2.35 13.00 -21.84
C VAL A 204 2.55 11.54 -21.47
N VAL A 205 1.45 10.94 -21.04
CA VAL A 205 1.32 9.55 -20.70
C VAL A 205 0.36 8.89 -21.68
N ALA A 206 0.86 7.94 -22.46
CA ALA A 206 0.03 7.14 -23.35
C ALA A 206 0.13 5.66 -22.97
N VAL A 207 -1.01 5.08 -22.57
CA VAL A 207 -1.14 3.66 -22.27
C VAL A 207 -1.77 2.98 -23.49
N LEU A 208 -1.02 2.09 -24.14
CA LEU A 208 -1.45 1.43 -25.38
C LEU A 208 -1.78 -0.04 -25.12
N GLY A 209 -3.02 -0.44 -25.38
CA GLY A 209 -3.49 -1.81 -25.27
C GLY A 209 -3.95 -2.40 -26.60
N LEU A 210 -3.24 -3.43 -27.12
CA LEU A 210 -3.70 -4.26 -28.24
C LEU A 210 -3.97 -5.69 -27.77
N GLN A 211 -5.22 -6.01 -27.47
CA GLN A 211 -5.57 -7.32 -26.90
C GLN A 211 -6.54 -8.09 -27.78
N GLY A 212 -6.33 -9.40 -27.92
CA GLY A 212 -7.39 -10.33 -28.31
C GLY A 212 -6.89 -11.58 -29.00
N LYS A 213 -7.76 -12.58 -28.99
CA LYS A 213 -7.47 -13.99 -29.26
C LYS A 213 -8.45 -14.52 -30.31
N ASN A 214 -7.99 -15.48 -31.12
CA ASN A 214 -8.88 -16.28 -31.95
C ASN A 214 -9.10 -17.62 -31.27
N PHE A 215 -10.35 -18.06 -31.18
CA PHE A 215 -10.73 -19.33 -30.58
C PHE A 215 -11.45 -20.16 -31.64
N THR A 216 -10.96 -21.38 -31.84
CA THR A 216 -11.42 -22.33 -32.85
C THR A 216 -11.70 -23.66 -32.14
N SER A 217 -12.94 -24.15 -32.18
CA SER A 217 -13.22 -25.52 -31.71
C SER A 217 -12.81 -26.52 -32.79
N GLY A 218 -11.58 -27.04 -32.72
CA GLY A 218 -11.10 -28.04 -33.69
C GLY A 218 -9.58 -28.11 -33.92
N GLY A 219 -8.75 -27.61 -33.01
CA GLY A 219 -7.29 -27.85 -33.03
C GLY A 219 -6.45 -27.04 -34.02
N ASN A 220 -7.03 -26.36 -35.02
CA ASN A 220 -6.26 -25.53 -35.97
C ASN A 220 -5.98 -24.11 -35.42
N PRO A 221 -4.72 -23.67 -35.31
CA PRO A 221 -4.38 -22.37 -34.72
C PRO A 221 -4.85 -21.19 -35.60
N GLY A 222 -5.56 -20.24 -35.00
CA GLY A 222 -5.98 -18.99 -35.66
C GLY A 222 -4.91 -17.88 -35.61
N PHE A 223 -4.90 -16.98 -36.59
CA PHE A 223 -3.84 -15.97 -36.74
C PHE A 223 -4.24 -14.57 -36.27
N THR A 224 -3.43 -13.97 -35.39
CA THR A 224 -3.60 -12.56 -34.97
C THR A 224 -2.43 -11.72 -35.43
N ARG A 225 -2.71 -10.66 -36.20
CA ARG A 225 -1.69 -9.70 -36.67
C ARG A 225 -1.91 -8.33 -36.02
N LYS A 226 -0.90 -7.84 -35.30
CA LYS A 226 -0.87 -6.52 -34.64
C LYS A 226 0.18 -5.65 -35.35
N ASN A 227 -0.21 -4.48 -35.83
CA ASN A 227 0.70 -3.52 -36.46
C ASN A 227 0.57 -2.15 -35.78
N PHE A 228 1.70 -1.50 -35.51
CA PHE A 228 1.79 -0.07 -35.21
C PHE A 228 2.48 0.63 -36.39
N THR A 229 2.03 1.82 -36.74
CA THR A 229 2.60 2.64 -37.82
C THR A 229 2.58 4.10 -37.41
N SER A 230 3.76 4.73 -37.38
CA SER A 230 3.98 6.17 -37.17
C SER A 230 4.64 6.80 -38.42
N GLY A 231 4.61 8.12 -38.57
CA GLY A 231 5.27 8.81 -39.69
C GLY A 231 5.72 10.24 -39.34
N GLY A 232 6.97 10.58 -39.68
CA GLY A 232 7.63 11.91 -39.53
C GLY A 232 9.14 11.86 -39.85
N SER A 233 9.74 12.96 -40.33
CA SER A 233 11.12 13.06 -40.89
C SER A 233 12.13 13.73 -39.91
N PRO A 234 13.46 13.51 -40.01
CA PRO A 234 14.41 13.52 -38.87
C PRO A 234 15.14 14.84 -38.51
N GLY A 235 15.48 14.97 -37.21
CA GLY A 235 16.50 15.87 -36.62
C GLY A 235 16.83 15.38 -35.18
N CYS A 236 18.11 15.21 -34.84
CA CYS A 236 18.61 14.15 -33.93
C CYS A 236 19.04 14.61 -32.51
N THR A 237 18.65 13.86 -31.47
CA THR A 237 19.60 13.35 -30.44
C THR A 237 19.12 11.97 -29.95
N ARG A 238 19.98 10.95 -30.08
CA ARG A 238 19.68 9.53 -29.82
C ARG A 238 19.87 9.17 -28.34
N LYS A 239 18.83 8.65 -27.68
CA LYS A 239 18.97 7.66 -26.58
C LYS A 239 18.21 6.39 -26.98
N LYS A 240 18.92 5.27 -27.04
CA LYS A 240 18.44 3.97 -27.52
C LYS A 240 17.70 3.25 -26.37
N LEU A 241 16.44 2.89 -26.58
CA LEU A 241 15.78 1.85 -25.79
C LEU A 241 15.97 0.53 -26.53
N TYR A 242 16.79 -0.35 -25.97
CA TYR A 242 16.95 -1.72 -26.46
C TYR A 242 15.84 -2.58 -25.87
N ILE A 243 15.06 -3.23 -26.74
CA ILE A 243 14.21 -4.36 -26.34
C ILE A 243 14.77 -5.59 -27.07
N TRP A 244 15.48 -6.42 -26.31
CA TRP A 244 15.86 -7.76 -26.72
C TRP A 244 15.01 -8.73 -25.93
N TRP A 245 14.48 -9.77 -26.57
CA TRP A 245 14.21 -11.04 -25.91
C TRP A 245 14.48 -12.16 -26.91
N LEU A 246 15.33 -13.09 -26.47
CA LEU A 246 15.77 -14.30 -27.14
C LEU A 246 14.88 -15.46 -26.68
N HIS A 247 14.31 -16.23 -27.61
CA HIS A 247 14.20 -17.70 -27.55
C HIS A 247 14.05 -18.20 -29.01
N PRO A 248 14.46 -19.45 -29.34
CA PRO A 248 15.00 -19.82 -30.64
C PRO A 248 13.92 -20.20 -31.64
N GLY A 249 14.08 -19.71 -32.88
CA GLY A 249 13.30 -20.11 -34.06
C GLY A 249 12.46 -18.97 -34.65
N CYS A 250 12.83 -18.55 -35.87
CA CYS A 250 12.14 -17.60 -36.77
C CYS A 250 12.46 -16.08 -36.65
N THR A 251 13.50 -15.68 -37.39
CA THR A 251 13.75 -14.42 -38.15
C THR A 251 13.03 -13.09 -37.80
N ARG A 252 13.71 -12.31 -36.94
CA ARG A 252 13.97 -10.84 -36.96
C ARG A 252 13.06 -9.90 -37.80
N LYS A 253 12.31 -9.00 -37.14
CA LYS A 253 12.11 -7.57 -37.53
C LYS A 253 11.90 -6.65 -36.30
N PRO A 254 12.60 -5.49 -36.18
CA PRO A 254 12.49 -4.59 -35.03
C PRO A 254 11.21 -3.71 -35.03
N LEU A 255 10.73 -3.34 -33.84
CA LEU A 255 9.67 -2.35 -33.59
C LEU A 255 10.30 -0.97 -33.33
N TYR A 256 9.91 0.05 -34.09
CA TYR A 256 10.37 1.43 -33.92
C TYR A 256 9.20 2.32 -33.45
N ILE A 257 9.34 2.97 -32.30
CA ILE A 257 8.51 4.11 -31.90
C ILE A 257 9.34 5.36 -32.16
N TRP A 258 8.90 6.20 -33.09
CA TRP A 258 9.52 7.50 -33.40
C TRP A 258 8.60 8.63 -32.95
N TRP A 259 9.18 9.63 -32.30
CA TRP A 259 8.51 10.82 -31.77
C TRP A 259 9.21 12.07 -32.31
N GLN A 260 8.45 13.15 -32.51
CA GLN A 260 8.95 14.45 -32.93
C GLN A 260 8.24 15.54 -32.14
N SER A 261 8.96 16.26 -31.27
CA SER A 261 8.54 17.61 -30.82
C SER A 261 9.70 18.57 -30.93
N TRP A 262 9.36 19.81 -31.26
CA TRP A 262 10.32 20.90 -31.39
C TRP A 262 10.40 21.62 -30.05
N VAL A 263 11.56 21.54 -29.39
CA VAL A 263 11.85 22.19 -28.10
C VAL A 263 12.92 23.25 -28.33
N TYR A 264 12.63 24.49 -27.97
CA TYR A 264 13.56 25.60 -28.09
C TYR A 264 14.31 25.81 -26.76
N LYS A 265 15.54 25.25 -26.65
CA LYS A 265 16.52 25.34 -25.53
C LYS A 265 16.07 24.83 -24.14
N GLU A 266 16.97 24.08 -23.49
CA GLU A 266 17.01 23.65 -22.07
C GLU A 266 15.66 23.38 -21.35
N GLU A 267 14.85 22.43 -21.84
CA GLU A 267 13.61 22.00 -21.16
C GLU A 267 13.48 20.48 -21.06
N THR A 268 12.87 20.00 -19.97
CA THR A 268 12.72 18.58 -19.60
C THR A 268 11.42 17.99 -20.17
N LEU A 269 11.55 17.00 -21.04
CA LEU A 269 10.41 16.25 -21.58
C LEU A 269 10.34 14.84 -20.97
N HIS A 270 9.23 14.51 -20.31
CA HIS A 270 8.93 13.16 -19.83
C HIS A 270 7.91 12.47 -20.73
N VAL A 271 8.33 11.47 -21.51
CA VAL A 271 7.44 10.62 -22.34
C VAL A 271 7.44 9.21 -21.80
N VAL A 272 6.28 8.72 -21.37
CA VAL A 272 6.08 7.34 -20.90
C VAL A 272 5.11 6.63 -21.84
N ALA A 273 5.62 5.63 -22.57
CA ALA A 273 4.82 4.73 -23.40
C ALA A 273 4.77 3.35 -22.75
N VAL A 274 3.59 2.93 -22.27
CA VAL A 274 3.40 1.61 -21.65
C VAL A 274 2.64 0.71 -22.63
N GLN A 275 3.27 -0.38 -23.07
CA GLN A 275 2.60 -1.41 -23.86
C GLN A 275 1.89 -2.38 -22.93
N GLY A 276 0.56 -2.32 -22.87
CA GLY A 276 -0.29 -3.33 -22.25
C GLY A 276 -0.34 -4.59 -23.11
N GLY A 277 0.71 -5.40 -23.03
CA GLY A 277 0.76 -6.77 -23.53
C GLY A 277 0.96 -7.71 -22.34
N VAL A 278 -0.10 -8.41 -21.95
CA VAL A 278 -0.02 -9.50 -20.96
C VAL A 278 0.89 -10.58 -21.56
N PRO A 279 2.07 -10.88 -20.97
CA PRO A 279 2.81 -12.10 -21.27
C PRO A 279 1.89 -13.28 -20.95
N THR A 280 1.85 -14.27 -21.83
CA THR A 280 0.96 -15.43 -21.69
C THR A 280 1.26 -16.34 -20.50
N ASP A 281 2.18 -15.96 -19.62
CA ASP A 281 2.50 -16.66 -18.37
C ASP A 281 2.08 -15.87 -17.12
N LEU A 282 1.07 -15.00 -17.24
CA LEU A 282 0.45 -14.38 -16.08
C LEU A 282 -0.94 -14.96 -15.83
N ALA A 283 -0.95 -16.10 -15.15
CA ALA A 283 -2.09 -16.51 -14.33
C ALA A 283 -2.41 -15.38 -13.33
N SER A 284 -3.68 -15.31 -12.93
CA SER A 284 -4.24 -14.43 -11.91
C SER A 284 -3.26 -13.99 -10.80
N TYR A 285 -2.87 -12.71 -10.78
CA TYR A 285 -2.20 -12.08 -9.63
C TYR A 285 -3.21 -11.70 -8.53
N THR A 286 -4.01 -12.68 -8.16
CA THR A 286 -4.52 -12.88 -6.80
C THR A 286 -4.13 -14.31 -6.47
N GLY A 287 -2.82 -14.54 -6.47
CA GLY A 287 -2.20 -15.80 -6.09
C GLY A 287 -1.42 -15.53 -4.83
N SER A 288 -1.69 -16.35 -3.81
CA SER A 288 -0.68 -16.71 -2.82
C SER A 288 0.70 -16.75 -3.46
N SER A 289 1.73 -16.33 -2.73
CA SER A 289 3.08 -16.83 -2.94
C SER A 289 3.00 -18.36 -3.00
N SER A 290 2.87 -18.92 -4.20
CA SER A 290 2.86 -20.35 -4.46
C SER A 290 4.02 -20.64 -5.40
N ASP A 291 5.04 -21.25 -4.81
CA ASP A 291 5.76 -22.39 -5.37
C ASP A 291 6.78 -22.13 -6.48
N GLU A 292 7.54 -21.05 -6.38
CA GLU A 292 8.85 -20.95 -7.07
C GLU A 292 9.98 -20.71 -6.04
N ASP A 293 10.26 -21.79 -5.29
CA ASP A 293 11.50 -22.17 -4.59
C ASP A 293 11.11 -22.88 -3.28
N ASP A 294 10.77 -24.18 -3.37
CA ASP A 294 10.50 -25.07 -2.23
C ASP A 294 11.76 -25.40 -1.40
N VAL A 295 12.90 -24.82 -1.78
CA VAL A 295 14.18 -24.98 -1.11
C VAL A 295 14.29 -23.98 0.04
N ASN A 296 14.69 -24.47 1.21
CA ASN A 296 14.91 -23.62 2.37
C ASN A 296 16.02 -22.60 2.04
N PRO A 297 15.81 -21.28 2.27
CA PRO A 297 16.81 -20.25 1.98
C PRO A 297 18.19 -20.50 2.60
N ARG A 298 18.27 -21.27 3.70
CA ARG A 298 19.52 -21.66 4.37
C ARG A 298 20.42 -22.55 3.51
N GLU A 299 19.84 -23.30 2.58
CA GLU A 299 20.56 -24.23 1.71
C GLU A 299 21.14 -23.52 0.47
N LYS A 300 20.69 -22.29 0.20
CA LYS A 300 21.09 -21.50 -0.97
C LYS A 300 22.00 -20.35 -0.54
N VAL A 301 23.30 -20.49 -0.82
CA VAL A 301 24.25 -19.39 -0.63
C VAL A 301 23.98 -18.30 -1.67
N GLN A 302 23.53 -17.14 -1.21
CA GLN A 302 23.28 -15.96 -2.02
C GLN A 302 24.38 -14.93 -1.81
N LYS A 303 24.62 -14.09 -2.81
CA LYS A 303 25.55 -12.94 -2.73
C LYS A 303 24.85 -11.71 -3.26
N ASN A 304 25.06 -10.57 -2.61
CA ASN A 304 24.60 -9.29 -3.13
C ASN A 304 25.54 -8.77 -4.24
N SER A 305 25.17 -7.66 -4.90
CA SER A 305 26.01 -7.06 -5.95
C SER A 305 27.42 -6.64 -5.50
N LYS A 306 27.63 -6.44 -4.19
CA LYS A 306 28.92 -6.13 -3.57
C LYS A 306 29.73 -7.38 -3.20
N GLY A 307 29.21 -8.58 -3.45
CA GLY A 307 29.86 -9.85 -3.18
C GLY A 307 29.79 -10.36 -1.73
N SER A 308 29.06 -9.66 -0.85
CA SER A 308 28.82 -10.12 0.53
C SER A 308 27.79 -11.26 0.55
N ALA A 309 28.00 -12.24 1.43
CA ALA A 309 27.10 -13.36 1.70
C ALA A 309 26.58 -13.37 3.15
N ASP A 310 26.78 -12.28 3.90
CA ASP A 310 26.38 -12.16 5.32
C ASP A 310 24.90 -11.80 5.47
N PHE A 311 24.02 -12.62 4.88
CA PHE A 311 22.56 -12.50 4.98
C PHE A 311 21.89 -13.83 4.60
N CYS A 312 20.63 -14.02 4.97
CA CYS A 312 19.79 -15.12 4.51
C CYS A 312 18.36 -14.62 4.29
N VAL A 313 17.93 -14.56 3.03
CA VAL A 313 16.62 -14.04 2.60
C VAL A 313 16.01 -14.96 1.54
N LYS A 314 14.70 -14.87 1.30
CA LYS A 314 14.02 -15.78 0.35
C LYS A 314 14.60 -15.74 -1.06
N ASN A 315 14.73 -14.54 -1.64
CA ASN A 315 15.32 -14.35 -2.96
C ASN A 315 15.88 -12.94 -3.12
N ILE A 316 17.20 -12.81 -3.25
CA ILE A 316 17.90 -11.52 -3.41
C ILE A 316 17.52 -10.79 -4.71
N ASP A 317 17.10 -11.50 -5.75
CA ASP A 317 16.79 -10.91 -7.06
C ASP A 317 15.57 -9.96 -7.02
N HIS A 318 14.77 -10.04 -5.95
CA HIS A 318 13.61 -9.17 -5.74
C HIS A 318 13.97 -7.82 -5.09
N ALA A 319 15.24 -7.55 -4.82
CA ALA A 319 15.70 -6.33 -4.16
C ALA A 319 15.23 -5.03 -4.85
N ALA A 320 15.16 -4.99 -6.18
CA ALA A 320 14.69 -3.81 -6.91
C ALA A 320 13.20 -3.52 -6.69
N PHE A 321 12.40 -4.54 -6.42
CA PHE A 321 10.99 -4.36 -6.03
C PHE A 321 10.90 -3.83 -4.60
N GLY A 322 11.59 -4.48 -3.66
CA GLY A 322 11.60 -4.04 -2.26
C GLY A 322 12.11 -2.62 -2.10
N ARG A 323 13.11 -2.18 -2.87
CA ARG A 323 13.61 -0.80 -2.85
C ARG A 323 12.52 0.22 -3.17
N ARG A 324 11.65 -0.07 -4.15
CA ARG A 324 10.51 0.81 -4.48
C ARG A 324 9.46 0.86 -3.37
N GLU A 325 9.22 -0.26 -2.68
CA GLU A 325 8.33 -0.28 -1.51
C GLU A 325 8.91 0.55 -0.36
N ILE A 326 10.23 0.47 -0.13
CA ILE A 326 10.93 1.30 0.86
C ILE A 326 10.80 2.78 0.51
N GLU A 327 11.01 3.16 -0.76
CA GLU A 327 10.88 4.56 -1.22
C GLU A 327 9.46 5.13 -1.00
N ILE A 328 8.42 4.30 -1.11
CA ILE A 328 7.04 4.70 -0.78
C ILE A 328 6.90 4.89 0.73
N ALA A 329 7.42 3.95 1.53
CA ALA A 329 7.38 4.06 2.98
C ALA A 329 8.13 5.30 3.48
N GLU A 330 9.30 5.63 2.92
CA GLU A 330 10.07 6.82 3.30
C GLU A 330 9.29 8.13 3.10
N GLN A 331 8.48 8.22 2.04
CA GLN A 331 7.64 9.40 1.79
C GLN A 331 6.55 9.59 2.86
N GLU A 332 6.02 8.49 3.40
CA GLU A 332 4.99 8.47 4.43
C GLU A 332 5.56 8.33 5.85
N MET A 333 6.88 8.46 6.03
CA MET A 333 7.52 8.40 7.35
C MET A 333 8.25 9.71 7.72
N PRO A 334 7.54 10.84 7.77
CA PRO A 334 8.16 12.16 7.87
C PRO A 334 8.97 12.37 9.15
N GLY A 335 8.52 11.80 10.28
CA GLY A 335 9.18 12.05 11.56
C GLY A 335 10.52 11.35 11.71
N VAL A 336 10.62 10.07 11.32
CA VAL A 336 11.91 9.36 11.34
C VAL A 336 12.89 9.92 10.30
N ILE A 337 12.39 10.36 9.14
CA ILE A 337 13.21 11.03 8.11
C ILE A 337 13.67 12.41 8.60
N ALA A 338 12.82 13.17 9.27
CA ALA A 338 13.21 14.44 9.88
C ALA A 338 14.28 14.23 10.98
N LEU A 339 14.13 13.18 11.80
CA LEU A 339 15.15 12.80 12.79
C LEU A 339 16.47 12.43 12.10
N ARG A 340 16.42 11.59 11.05
CA ARG A 340 17.58 11.20 10.23
C ARG A 340 18.31 12.45 9.76
N ARG A 341 17.63 13.35 9.05
CA ARG A 341 18.21 14.59 8.50
C ARG A 341 18.83 15.50 9.56
N ARG A 342 18.20 15.62 10.74
CA ARG A 342 18.68 16.49 11.82
C ARG A 342 19.93 15.94 12.51
N ALA A 343 20.07 14.63 12.63
CA ALA A 343 21.14 13.99 13.42
C ALA A 343 22.19 13.26 12.57
N GLU A 344 22.06 13.25 11.24
CA GLU A 344 22.99 12.60 10.31
C GLU A 344 24.43 13.13 10.43
N ALA A 345 24.60 14.44 10.66
CA ALA A 345 25.92 15.05 10.84
C ALA A 345 26.60 14.61 12.13
N ASP A 346 25.84 14.51 13.23
CA ASP A 346 26.36 14.22 14.56
C ASP A 346 26.65 12.72 14.77
N LYS A 347 26.02 11.85 13.97
CA LYS A 347 26.10 10.39 14.06
C LYS A 347 26.04 9.88 15.51
N PRO A 348 24.93 10.14 16.23
CA PRO A 348 24.82 9.87 17.66
C PRO A 348 24.89 8.38 18.03
N LEU A 349 24.79 7.47 17.05
CA LEU A 349 24.93 6.03 17.24
C LEU A 349 26.26 5.49 16.70
N SER A 350 27.25 6.36 16.46
CA SER A 350 28.59 5.94 16.02
C SER A 350 29.19 4.93 16.99
N GLY A 351 29.46 3.72 16.48
CA GLY A 351 29.97 2.59 17.28
C GLY A 351 28.90 1.75 17.98
N ALA A 352 27.61 2.10 17.86
CA ALA A 352 26.53 1.22 18.27
C ALA A 352 26.48 0.00 17.35
N LYS A 353 26.34 -1.18 17.95
CA LYS A 353 26.20 -2.48 17.28
C LYS A 353 24.87 -3.07 17.74
N ILE A 354 23.84 -2.79 16.96
CA ILE A 354 22.44 -3.03 17.31
C ILE A 354 21.99 -4.35 16.71
N ILE A 355 21.46 -5.24 17.55
CA ILE A 355 20.64 -6.36 17.09
C ILE A 355 19.20 -5.92 17.08
N GLY A 356 18.56 -6.02 15.93
CA GLY A 356 17.12 -5.83 15.79
C GLY A 356 16.40 -7.16 15.67
N CYS A 357 15.34 -7.34 16.46
CA CYS A 357 14.36 -8.43 16.29
C CYS A 357 12.97 -7.82 16.27
N THR A 358 12.51 -7.47 15.08
CA THR A 358 11.21 -6.83 14.84
C THR A 358 10.63 -7.33 13.52
N HIS A 359 9.38 -7.01 13.20
CA HIS A 359 8.80 -7.33 11.90
C HIS A 359 9.65 -6.75 10.76
N ILE A 360 9.97 -7.52 9.71
CA ILE A 360 10.73 -7.01 8.56
C ILE A 360 9.77 -6.54 7.47
N THR A 361 9.52 -5.23 7.46
CA THR A 361 8.60 -4.53 6.55
C THR A 361 9.29 -3.34 5.90
N ALA A 362 8.67 -2.75 4.86
CA ALA A 362 9.17 -1.51 4.24
C ALA A 362 9.40 -0.41 5.28
N GLN A 363 8.54 -0.30 6.30
CA GLN A 363 8.67 0.68 7.37
C GLN A 363 9.88 0.40 8.27
N THR A 364 10.10 -0.87 8.64
CA THR A 364 11.28 -1.28 9.41
C THR A 364 12.56 -1.03 8.63
N ALA A 365 12.55 -1.22 7.30
CA ALA A 365 13.70 -0.89 6.47
C ALA A 365 14.08 0.60 6.58
N VAL A 366 13.09 1.51 6.61
CA VAL A 366 13.35 2.94 6.86
C VAL A 366 13.98 3.18 8.24
N LEU A 367 13.56 2.45 9.27
CA LEU A 367 14.20 2.50 10.58
C LEU A 367 15.65 2.00 10.52
N ILE A 368 15.90 0.83 9.92
CA ILE A 368 17.24 0.23 9.77
C ILE A 368 18.19 1.19 9.07
N GLU A 369 17.76 1.75 7.93
CA GLU A 369 18.56 2.71 7.16
C GLU A 369 18.77 4.01 7.94
N THR A 370 17.81 4.41 8.78
CA THR A 370 17.98 5.56 9.68
C THR A 370 19.03 5.29 10.76
N LEU A 371 18.96 4.16 11.45
CA LEU A 371 19.93 3.81 12.49
C LEU A 371 21.35 3.73 11.90
N ALA A 372 21.48 3.18 10.70
CA ALA A 372 22.75 3.15 9.97
C ALA A 372 23.25 4.55 9.59
N ALA A 373 22.39 5.42 9.08
CA ALA A 373 22.74 6.82 8.78
C ALA A 373 23.19 7.58 10.04
N LEU A 374 22.60 7.26 11.20
CA LEU A 374 22.99 7.81 12.51
C LEU A 374 24.28 7.20 13.07
N GLY A 375 24.95 6.29 12.35
CA GLY A 375 26.27 5.75 12.69
C GLY A 375 26.28 4.34 13.28
N ALA A 376 25.12 3.69 13.43
CA ALA A 376 25.05 2.33 13.94
C ALA A 376 25.48 1.28 12.90
N SER A 377 26.05 0.18 13.37
CA SER A 377 26.12 -1.09 12.66
C SER A 377 24.96 -1.97 13.14
N VAL A 378 24.26 -2.61 12.20
CA VAL A 378 22.99 -3.31 12.47
C VAL A 378 23.01 -4.73 11.92
N ARG A 379 22.39 -5.66 12.66
CA ARG A 379 22.04 -7.02 12.21
C ARG A 379 20.60 -7.30 12.59
N TRP A 380 19.81 -7.90 11.71
CA TRP A 380 18.35 -7.96 11.89
C TRP A 380 17.76 -9.34 11.60
N ALA A 381 16.85 -9.75 12.48
CA ALA A 381 15.98 -10.92 12.32
C ALA A 381 14.51 -10.53 12.48
N ALA A 382 13.61 -11.36 11.97
CA ALA A 382 12.18 -11.16 12.19
C ALA A 382 11.77 -11.57 13.62
N CYS A 383 10.78 -10.90 14.21
CA CYS A 383 10.13 -11.33 15.46
C CYS A 383 8.89 -12.22 15.21
N ASN A 384 8.51 -12.45 13.94
CA ASN A 384 7.40 -13.32 13.57
C ASN A 384 7.59 -13.94 12.19
N ILE A 385 7.42 -15.27 12.13
CA ILE A 385 7.62 -16.13 10.96
C ILE A 385 6.82 -15.74 9.70
N TYR A 386 5.72 -14.99 9.82
CA TYR A 386 4.88 -14.59 8.69
C TYR A 386 4.96 -13.10 8.35
N SER A 387 5.67 -12.32 9.16
CA SER A 387 5.65 -10.85 9.05
C SER A 387 6.64 -10.29 8.04
N THR A 388 7.63 -11.10 7.62
CA THR A 388 8.65 -10.66 6.67
C THR A 388 8.06 -10.37 5.29
N GLN A 389 8.34 -9.19 4.75
CA GLN A 389 8.17 -8.86 3.34
C GLN A 389 9.46 -9.26 2.61
N ASN A 390 9.40 -10.37 1.88
CA ASN A 390 10.58 -11.01 1.28
C ASN A 390 11.36 -10.07 0.37
N GLU A 391 10.66 -9.25 -0.41
CA GLU A 391 11.23 -8.30 -1.35
C GLU A 391 11.97 -7.18 -0.61
N VAL A 392 11.44 -6.73 0.53
CA VAL A 392 12.08 -5.72 1.40
C VAL A 392 13.32 -6.29 2.08
N ALA A 393 13.24 -7.53 2.60
CA ALA A 393 14.40 -8.21 3.15
C ALA A 393 15.53 -8.33 2.11
N ALA A 394 15.19 -8.66 0.87
CA ALA A 394 16.12 -8.66 -0.26
C ALA A 394 16.72 -7.27 -0.52
N ALA A 395 15.93 -6.20 -0.50
CA ALA A 395 16.41 -4.84 -0.72
C ALA A 395 17.40 -4.35 0.35
N LEU A 396 17.21 -4.75 1.60
CA LEU A 396 18.12 -4.48 2.71
C LEU A 396 19.42 -5.29 2.58
N ALA A 397 19.31 -6.59 2.28
CA ALA A 397 20.47 -7.45 2.05
C ALA A 397 21.32 -6.96 0.87
N GLU A 398 20.67 -6.52 -0.21
CA GLU A 398 21.32 -5.96 -1.39
C GLU A 398 22.02 -4.63 -1.08
N ALA A 399 21.44 -3.79 -0.21
CA ALA A 399 22.08 -2.57 0.27
C ALA A 399 23.36 -2.84 1.09
N GLY A 400 23.46 -4.04 1.68
CA GLY A 400 24.61 -4.52 2.44
C GLY A 400 24.35 -4.67 3.94
N TYR A 401 23.08 -4.67 4.37
CA TYR A 401 22.70 -4.96 5.76
C TYR A 401 22.62 -6.46 6.00
N SER A 402 23.03 -6.91 7.19
CA SER A 402 22.98 -8.33 7.56
C SER A 402 21.56 -8.71 8.01
N ILE A 403 20.75 -9.19 7.07
CA ILE A 403 19.35 -9.58 7.28
C ILE A 403 19.20 -11.10 7.25
N PHE A 404 18.62 -11.66 8.30
CA PHE A 404 18.31 -13.09 8.40
C PHE A 404 16.82 -13.24 8.65
N ALA A 405 16.03 -13.30 7.57
CA ALA A 405 14.60 -13.54 7.66
C ALA A 405 13.95 -13.86 6.30
N TRP A 406 12.85 -14.60 6.33
CA TRP A 406 11.94 -14.76 5.20
C TRP A 406 10.51 -15.05 5.68
N LYS A 407 9.54 -14.88 4.79
CA LYS A 407 8.15 -15.22 5.08
C LYS A 407 7.97 -16.74 5.06
N GLY A 408 7.34 -17.28 6.09
CA GLY A 408 7.10 -18.72 6.24
C GLY A 408 8.28 -19.47 6.85
N GLU A 409 9.03 -18.85 7.76
CA GLU A 409 10.05 -19.54 8.57
C GLU A 409 9.43 -20.70 9.36
N SER A 410 10.17 -21.82 9.48
CA SER A 410 9.87 -22.81 10.51
C SER A 410 10.28 -22.28 11.90
N GLU A 411 9.79 -22.88 12.98
CA GLU A 411 10.21 -22.48 14.33
C GLU A 411 11.72 -22.64 14.53
N GLU A 412 12.35 -23.65 13.92
CA GLU A 412 13.79 -23.85 13.98
C GLU A 412 14.55 -22.74 13.23
N ASP A 413 14.05 -22.35 12.05
CA ASP A 413 14.64 -21.29 11.25
C ASP A 413 14.54 -19.92 11.93
N PHE A 414 13.41 -19.66 12.60
CA PHE A 414 13.19 -18.44 13.38
C PHE A 414 14.27 -18.25 14.44
N TRP A 415 14.49 -19.25 15.30
CA TRP A 415 15.53 -19.17 16.33
C TRP A 415 16.93 -19.13 15.74
N TRP A 416 17.17 -19.83 14.63
CA TRP A 416 18.44 -19.78 13.91
C TRP A 416 18.75 -18.37 13.37
N CYS A 417 17.75 -17.65 12.85
CA CYS A 417 17.92 -16.29 12.33
C CYS A 417 18.37 -15.31 13.44
N ILE A 418 17.72 -15.37 14.62
CA ILE A 418 18.10 -14.54 15.77
C ILE A 418 19.52 -14.92 16.25
N ASP A 419 19.83 -16.22 16.33
CA ASP A 419 21.16 -16.71 16.72
C ASP A 419 22.26 -16.20 15.79
N LYS A 420 22.02 -16.17 14.48
CA LYS A 420 22.95 -15.62 13.48
C LYS A 420 23.16 -14.11 13.56
N CYS A 421 22.18 -13.38 14.08
CA CYS A 421 22.34 -11.96 14.36
C CYS A 421 23.22 -11.73 15.61
N ILE A 422 23.10 -12.60 16.63
CA ILE A 422 23.87 -12.50 17.89
C ILE A 422 25.30 -13.00 17.73
N ASN A 423 25.47 -14.21 17.17
CA ASN A 423 26.74 -14.92 17.14
C ASN A 423 27.43 -14.76 15.78
N CYS A 424 28.13 -13.64 15.62
CA CYS A 424 28.89 -13.31 14.42
C CYS A 424 30.37 -13.12 14.75
N GLU A 425 31.26 -13.72 13.95
CA GLU A 425 32.70 -13.56 14.13
C GLU A 425 33.13 -12.10 13.87
N GLY A 426 33.90 -11.53 14.80
CA GLY A 426 34.38 -10.14 14.69
C GLY A 426 33.32 -9.06 14.94
N TRP A 427 32.06 -9.44 15.18
CA TRP A 427 30.98 -8.50 15.49
C TRP A 427 30.28 -8.88 16.79
N GLN A 428 30.35 -8.00 17.80
CA GLN A 428 29.70 -8.20 19.09
C GLN A 428 28.66 -7.11 19.32
N PRO A 429 27.40 -7.47 19.62
CA PRO A 429 26.37 -6.49 19.90
C PRO A 429 26.66 -5.72 21.18
N ASN A 430 26.21 -4.47 21.22
CA ASN A 430 26.21 -3.64 22.42
C ASN A 430 24.86 -2.96 22.69
N MET A 431 23.86 -3.18 21.83
CA MET A 431 22.49 -2.67 21.98
C MET A 431 21.50 -3.70 21.43
N ILE A 432 20.29 -3.75 22.00
CA ILE A 432 19.17 -4.58 21.51
C ILE A 432 17.98 -3.67 21.21
N LEU A 433 17.36 -3.86 20.04
CA LEU A 433 16.02 -3.38 19.71
C LEU A 433 15.12 -4.60 19.50
N ASP A 434 14.10 -4.75 20.32
CA ASP A 434 13.30 -5.97 20.43
C ASP A 434 11.80 -5.66 20.35
N ASP A 435 11.06 -6.61 19.78
CA ASP A 435 9.60 -6.62 19.69
C ASP A 435 9.12 -8.03 20.05
N GLY A 436 8.72 -8.20 21.31
CA GLY A 436 8.26 -9.48 21.89
C GLY A 436 9.23 -10.07 22.92
N GLY A 437 10.47 -9.58 22.96
CA GLY A 437 11.50 -9.96 23.94
C GLY A 437 12.28 -11.24 23.60
N ASP A 438 12.22 -11.71 22.36
CA ASP A 438 12.81 -13.01 21.97
C ASP A 438 14.33 -12.92 21.75
N ALA A 439 14.83 -11.83 21.18
CA ALA A 439 16.28 -11.61 21.09
C ALA A 439 16.89 -11.43 22.49
N THR A 440 16.23 -10.65 23.34
CA THR A 440 16.60 -10.47 24.75
C THR A 440 16.63 -11.81 25.48
N HIS A 441 15.59 -12.64 25.31
CA HIS A 441 15.52 -13.94 25.95
C HIS A 441 16.61 -14.90 25.47
N LEU A 442 16.82 -15.00 24.15
CA LEU A 442 17.82 -15.88 23.56
C LEU A 442 19.23 -15.48 24.03
N MET A 443 19.54 -14.18 24.00
CA MET A 443 20.84 -13.67 24.39
C MET A 443 21.11 -13.86 25.88
N LEU A 444 20.14 -13.58 26.76
CA LEU A 444 20.25 -13.82 28.19
C LEU A 444 20.47 -15.31 28.51
N LYS A 445 19.79 -16.21 27.79
CA LYS A 445 19.82 -17.65 28.05
C LYS A 445 21.06 -18.34 27.48
N ARG A 446 21.46 -18.02 26.24
CA ARG A 446 22.56 -18.71 25.52
C ARG A 446 23.89 -17.96 25.59
N TYR A 447 23.86 -16.64 25.71
CA TYR A 447 25.05 -15.78 25.63
C TYR A 447 25.17 -14.83 26.84
N PRO A 448 25.11 -15.32 28.10
CA PRO A 448 25.04 -14.46 29.28
C PRO A 448 26.25 -13.52 29.44
N ALA A 449 27.45 -13.97 29.06
CA ALA A 449 28.65 -13.13 29.07
C ALA A 449 28.54 -11.94 28.10
N MET A 450 27.99 -12.17 26.91
CA MET A 450 27.77 -11.13 25.91
C MET A 450 26.62 -10.21 26.31
N PHE A 451 25.56 -10.77 26.91
CA PHE A 451 24.41 -10.01 27.40
C PHE A 451 24.84 -8.96 28.43
N ASN A 452 25.76 -9.30 29.33
CA ASN A 452 26.31 -8.36 30.33
C ASN A 452 27.13 -7.20 29.72
N MET A 453 27.52 -7.29 28.45
CA MET A 453 28.22 -6.22 27.75
C MET A 453 27.28 -5.28 26.97
N ILE A 454 25.98 -5.62 26.90
CA ILE A 454 24.97 -4.76 26.28
C ILE A 454 24.80 -3.49 27.12
N LYS A 455 24.78 -2.33 26.46
CA LYS A 455 24.55 -1.03 27.08
C LYS A 455 23.08 -0.79 27.40
N GLY A 456 22.17 -1.33 26.60
CA GLY A 456 20.74 -1.27 26.88
C GLY A 456 19.84 -1.95 25.87
N ILE A 457 18.59 -2.11 26.26
CA ILE A 457 17.52 -2.76 25.49
C ILE A 457 16.42 -1.74 25.22
N VAL A 458 15.91 -1.67 24.00
CA VAL A 458 14.71 -0.91 23.64
C VAL A 458 13.63 -1.91 23.24
N GLU A 459 12.50 -1.91 23.95
CA GLU A 459 11.42 -2.87 23.73
C GLU A 459 10.11 -2.17 23.33
N GLU A 460 9.53 -2.64 22.22
CA GLU A 460 8.34 -2.06 21.59
C GLU A 460 7.01 -2.63 22.11
N SER A 461 6.98 -3.89 22.53
CA SER A 461 5.75 -4.64 22.76
C SER A 461 5.34 -4.73 24.24
N VAL A 462 4.04 -4.83 24.49
CA VAL A 462 3.50 -5.09 25.84
C VAL A 462 4.08 -6.39 26.42
N THR A 463 4.17 -7.44 25.60
CA THR A 463 4.62 -8.77 26.03
C THR A 463 6.09 -8.74 26.44
N GLY A 464 6.96 -8.15 25.61
CA GLY A 464 8.38 -8.03 25.90
C GLY A 464 8.64 -7.14 27.10
N VAL A 465 7.92 -6.01 27.24
CA VAL A 465 8.00 -5.14 28.42
C VAL A 465 7.62 -5.89 29.69
N HIS A 466 6.56 -6.69 29.65
CA HIS A 466 6.15 -7.50 30.79
C HIS A 466 7.24 -8.53 31.18
N ARG A 467 7.88 -9.19 30.21
CA ARG A 467 9.03 -10.08 30.46
C ARG A 467 10.20 -9.32 31.09
N LEU A 468 10.50 -8.11 30.63
CA LEU A 468 11.55 -7.26 31.20
C LEU A 468 11.25 -6.87 32.66
N TYR A 469 10.00 -6.51 32.97
CA TYR A 469 9.60 -6.24 34.36
C TYR A 469 9.72 -7.48 35.26
N GLN A 470 9.41 -8.68 34.75
CA GLN A 470 9.64 -9.93 35.48
C GLN A 470 11.13 -10.17 35.77
N LEU A 471 11.99 -9.90 34.78
CA LEU A 471 13.44 -10.01 34.94
C LEU A 471 13.98 -8.98 35.94
N SER A 472 13.51 -7.72 35.89
CA SER A 472 13.87 -6.67 36.84
C SER A 472 13.45 -7.03 38.26
N LYS A 473 12.17 -7.37 38.48
CA LYS A 473 11.65 -7.80 39.80
C LYS A 473 12.36 -9.04 40.34
N GLY A 474 12.76 -9.95 39.46
CA GLY A 474 13.53 -11.13 39.82
C GLY A 474 15.03 -10.89 40.03
N GLY A 475 15.54 -9.66 39.84
CA GLY A 475 16.96 -9.34 39.92
C GLY A 475 17.83 -10.02 38.85
N LYS A 476 17.22 -10.46 37.74
CA LYS A 476 17.88 -11.17 36.63
C LYS A 476 18.19 -10.27 35.44
N LEU A 477 17.60 -9.08 35.37
CA LEU A 477 17.93 -8.08 34.35
C LEU A 477 19.26 -7.43 34.73
N THR A 478 20.30 -7.60 33.90
CA THR A 478 21.66 -7.09 34.17
C THR A 478 22.00 -5.82 33.41
N VAL A 479 21.10 -5.35 32.54
CA VAL A 479 21.26 -4.17 31.67
C VAL A 479 20.01 -3.29 31.71
N PRO A 480 20.11 -1.96 31.53
CA PRO A 480 18.94 -1.10 31.50
C PRO A 480 18.05 -1.40 30.27
N ALA A 481 16.74 -1.27 30.45
CA ALA A 481 15.79 -1.37 29.34
C ALA A 481 14.89 -0.13 29.26
N MET A 482 14.52 0.26 28.05
CA MET A 482 13.57 1.33 27.78
C MET A 482 12.29 0.75 27.20
N ASN A 483 11.20 1.01 27.91
CA ASN A 483 9.85 0.66 27.53
C ASN A 483 9.34 1.73 26.55
N VAL A 484 9.41 1.41 25.25
CA VAL A 484 8.85 2.25 24.19
C VAL A 484 7.36 2.05 24.06
N ASN A 485 6.85 0.86 24.37
CA ASN A 485 5.42 0.56 24.31
C ASN A 485 4.57 1.62 25.03
N ASP A 486 4.95 1.98 26.26
CA ASP A 486 4.20 2.88 27.12
C ASP A 486 4.46 4.37 26.83
N SER A 487 5.25 4.68 25.79
CA SER A 487 5.31 6.05 25.25
C SER A 487 3.94 6.43 24.72
N VAL A 488 3.53 7.68 24.92
CA VAL A 488 2.21 8.16 24.45
C VAL A 488 2.14 8.06 22.94
N THR A 489 3.21 8.46 22.25
CA THR A 489 3.33 8.37 20.79
C THR A 489 3.24 6.95 20.25
N LYS A 490 3.60 5.92 21.03
CA LYS A 490 3.44 4.53 20.62
C LYS A 490 2.04 4.05 20.94
N THR A 491 1.67 4.01 22.22
CA THR A 491 0.39 3.43 22.68
C THR A 491 -0.82 4.11 22.02
N LYS A 492 -0.82 5.44 21.85
CA LYS A 492 -1.99 6.17 21.32
C LYS A 492 -2.06 6.22 19.81
N PHE A 493 -0.99 5.89 19.10
CA PHE A 493 -1.00 5.94 17.65
C PHE A 493 -0.98 4.53 17.06
N ASP A 494 -0.03 3.71 17.48
CA ASP A 494 0.09 2.34 17.01
C ASP A 494 -1.11 1.49 17.45
N ASN A 495 -1.29 1.34 18.77
CA ASN A 495 -2.31 0.44 19.28
C ASN A 495 -3.73 0.95 19.02
N LEU A 496 -3.94 2.25 18.80
CA LEU A 496 -5.26 2.84 18.57
C LEU A 496 -5.53 3.13 17.08
N TYR A 497 -4.78 4.06 16.47
CA TYR A 497 -5.04 4.52 15.10
C TYR A 497 -4.63 3.49 14.05
N SER A 498 -3.51 2.79 14.23
CA SER A 498 -3.11 1.72 13.29
C SER A 498 -4.11 0.56 13.33
N CYS A 499 -4.58 0.14 14.51
CA CYS A 499 -5.63 -0.88 14.62
C CYS A 499 -6.99 -0.41 14.05
N ARG A 500 -7.31 0.88 14.16
CA ARG A 500 -8.52 1.49 13.57
C ARG A 500 -8.55 1.35 12.05
N GLU A 501 -7.41 1.46 11.37
CA GLU A 501 -7.35 1.29 9.91
C GLU A 501 -7.17 -0.18 9.51
N SER A 502 -6.21 -0.87 10.13
CA SER A 502 -5.82 -2.23 9.74
C SER A 502 -6.90 -3.29 9.98
N VAL A 503 -7.79 -3.11 10.95
CA VAL A 503 -8.92 -4.04 11.15
C VAL A 503 -9.84 -4.09 9.93
N LEU A 504 -10.08 -2.93 9.30
CA LEU A 504 -10.96 -2.82 8.15
C LEU A 504 -10.31 -3.45 6.91
N ASP A 505 -9.04 -3.14 6.70
CA ASP A 505 -8.25 -3.68 5.60
C ASP A 505 -8.10 -5.21 5.72
N ALA A 506 -7.76 -5.71 6.92
CA ALA A 506 -7.64 -7.13 7.21
C ALA A 506 -8.94 -7.89 6.89
N LEU A 507 -10.08 -7.43 7.41
CA LEU A 507 -11.37 -8.06 7.17
C LEU A 507 -11.78 -7.97 5.70
N LYS A 508 -11.49 -6.86 5.03
CA LYS A 508 -11.82 -6.69 3.60
C LYS A 508 -10.99 -7.58 2.70
N ARG A 509 -9.67 -7.59 2.83
CA ARG A 509 -8.77 -8.42 1.99
C ARG A 509 -9.05 -9.91 2.15
N THR A 510 -9.39 -10.34 3.36
CA THR A 510 -9.58 -11.76 3.65
C THR A 510 -10.97 -12.28 3.28
N THR A 511 -12.02 -11.49 3.49
CA THR A 511 -13.40 -11.99 3.43
C THR A 511 -14.31 -11.25 2.47
N ASP A 512 -13.92 -10.08 1.96
CA ASP A 512 -14.71 -9.23 1.06
C ASP A 512 -16.11 -8.86 1.61
N VAL A 513 -16.38 -9.08 2.91
CA VAL A 513 -17.73 -8.92 3.48
C VAL A 513 -18.19 -7.47 3.54
N MET A 514 -19.50 -7.26 3.39
CA MET A 514 -20.13 -5.98 3.66
C MET A 514 -20.22 -5.72 5.17
N PHE A 515 -19.90 -4.52 5.62
CA PHE A 515 -19.87 -4.18 7.05
C PHE A 515 -21.21 -3.67 7.58
N GLY A 516 -21.87 -2.76 6.85
CA GLY A 516 -23.11 -2.13 7.30
C GLY A 516 -24.18 -3.15 7.72
N GLY A 517 -24.72 -2.98 8.93
CA GLY A 517 -25.76 -3.83 9.50
C GLY A 517 -25.25 -5.12 10.18
N LYS A 518 -23.96 -5.47 10.08
CA LYS A 518 -23.41 -6.63 10.79
C LYS A 518 -23.33 -6.41 12.29
N GLN A 519 -23.57 -7.49 13.04
CA GLN A 519 -23.39 -7.54 14.50
C GLN A 519 -21.96 -7.98 14.81
N ILE A 520 -21.20 -7.15 15.51
CA ILE A 520 -19.79 -7.40 15.81
C ILE A 520 -19.60 -7.45 17.31
N LEU A 521 -18.84 -8.43 17.78
CA LEU A 521 -18.42 -8.52 19.17
C LEU A 521 -16.90 -8.38 19.26
N ILE A 522 -16.45 -7.39 20.03
CA ILE A 522 -15.05 -7.12 20.31
C ILE A 522 -14.76 -7.51 21.76
N CYS A 523 -13.80 -8.42 21.96
CA CYS A 523 -13.39 -8.86 23.28
C CYS A 523 -12.18 -8.05 23.76
N GLY A 524 -12.40 -7.13 24.69
CA GLY A 524 -11.42 -6.17 25.20
C GLY A 524 -11.62 -4.76 24.63
N TYR A 525 -11.53 -3.75 25.50
CA TYR A 525 -11.73 -2.33 25.21
C TYR A 525 -10.55 -1.45 25.69
N GLY A 526 -9.34 -2.02 25.63
CA GLY A 526 -8.10 -1.25 25.64
C GLY A 526 -7.94 -0.39 24.37
N GLU A 527 -6.74 0.10 24.09
CA GLU A 527 -6.51 0.98 22.92
C GLU A 527 -6.81 0.28 21.58
N VAL A 528 -6.41 -1.00 21.43
CA VAL A 528 -6.75 -1.83 20.25
C VAL A 528 -8.26 -1.98 20.11
N GLY A 529 -8.93 -2.35 21.21
CA GLY A 529 -10.38 -2.51 21.25
C GLY A 529 -11.13 -1.23 20.88
N LYS A 530 -10.69 -0.07 21.40
CA LYS A 530 -11.23 1.26 21.05
C LYS A 530 -11.07 1.57 19.57
N GLY A 531 -9.88 1.32 19.01
CA GLY A 531 -9.58 1.53 17.59
C GLY A 531 -10.50 0.70 16.70
N CYS A 532 -10.58 -0.61 16.98
CA CYS A 532 -11.44 -1.55 16.26
C CYS A 532 -12.93 -1.18 16.36
N SER A 533 -13.38 -0.83 17.58
CA SER A 533 -14.79 -0.49 17.83
C SER A 533 -15.20 0.78 17.10
N ALA A 534 -14.37 1.82 17.14
CA ALA A 534 -14.62 3.09 16.45
C ALA A 534 -14.64 2.90 14.92
N ALA A 535 -13.70 2.12 14.37
CA ALA A 535 -13.63 1.85 12.93
C ALA A 535 -14.90 1.18 12.40
N LEU A 536 -15.32 0.09 13.06
CA LEU A 536 -16.45 -0.71 12.62
C LEU A 536 -17.79 0.00 12.84
N LYS A 537 -17.94 0.75 13.96
CA LYS A 537 -19.10 1.62 14.19
C LYS A 537 -19.22 2.68 13.10
N GLY A 538 -18.09 3.26 12.67
CA GLY A 538 -18.04 4.24 11.56
C GLY A 538 -18.55 3.71 10.22
N LEU A 539 -18.53 2.39 9.99
CA LEU A 539 -19.05 1.75 8.78
C LEU A 539 -20.49 1.23 8.93
N GLY A 540 -21.18 1.58 10.02
CA GLY A 540 -22.56 1.20 10.28
C GLY A 540 -22.73 -0.22 10.84
N CYS A 541 -21.69 -0.80 11.44
CA CYS A 541 -21.82 -2.04 12.21
C CYS A 541 -22.46 -1.78 13.58
N SER A 542 -23.21 -2.76 14.06
CA SER A 542 -23.67 -2.80 15.45
C SER A 542 -22.61 -3.48 16.30
N VAL A 543 -21.83 -2.69 17.02
CA VAL A 543 -20.67 -3.15 17.80
C VAL A 543 -21.04 -3.32 19.27
N MET A 544 -20.73 -4.49 19.80
CA MET A 544 -20.81 -4.85 21.22
C MET A 544 -19.41 -5.15 21.75
N VAL A 545 -19.21 -4.95 23.04
CA VAL A 545 -17.92 -5.07 23.70
C VAL A 545 -18.03 -6.03 24.89
N THR A 546 -17.00 -6.84 25.12
CA THR A 546 -16.81 -7.54 26.39
C THR A 546 -15.59 -6.96 27.11
N GLU A 547 -15.67 -6.80 28.42
CA GLU A 547 -14.58 -6.28 29.24
C GLU A 547 -14.60 -6.87 30.65
N ILE A 548 -13.40 -7.02 31.21
CA ILE A 548 -13.17 -7.39 32.61
C ILE A 548 -12.81 -6.16 33.46
N ASP A 549 -12.20 -5.13 32.86
CA ASP A 549 -11.84 -3.90 33.57
C ASP A 549 -13.07 -2.97 33.63
N PRO A 550 -13.58 -2.62 34.82
CA PRO A 550 -14.75 -1.75 34.95
C PRO A 550 -14.52 -0.33 34.40
N ILE A 551 -13.29 0.17 34.38
CA ILE A 551 -12.97 1.48 33.80
C ILE A 551 -13.11 1.43 32.27
N CYS A 552 -12.51 0.41 31.64
CA CYS A 552 -12.63 0.21 30.19
C CYS A 552 -14.09 -0.07 29.78
N ALA A 553 -14.81 -0.88 30.56
CA ALA A 553 -16.24 -1.13 30.34
C ALA A 553 -17.08 0.16 30.45
N LEU A 554 -16.83 0.99 31.46
CA LEU A 554 -17.52 2.27 31.61
C LEU A 554 -17.20 3.20 30.42
N GLN A 555 -15.95 3.26 29.97
CA GLN A 555 -15.56 4.00 28.76
C GLN A 555 -16.32 3.51 27.52
N ALA A 556 -16.43 2.19 27.33
CA ALA A 556 -17.21 1.62 26.22
C ALA A 556 -18.69 2.05 26.26
N CYS A 557 -19.30 2.04 27.45
CA CYS A 557 -20.66 2.54 27.64
C CYS A 557 -20.78 4.03 27.28
N MET A 558 -19.83 4.87 27.73
CA MET A 558 -19.82 6.31 27.45
C MET A 558 -19.57 6.64 25.98
N ASP A 559 -18.79 5.81 25.28
CA ASP A 559 -18.58 5.89 23.82
C ASP A 559 -19.79 5.34 23.02
N GLY A 560 -20.84 4.89 23.71
CA GLY A 560 -22.10 4.40 23.15
C GLY A 560 -21.99 3.00 22.57
N PHE A 561 -21.19 2.13 23.19
CA PHE A 561 -21.16 0.69 22.90
C PHE A 561 -21.90 -0.08 23.99
N ARG A 562 -22.59 -1.16 23.60
CA ARG A 562 -23.21 -2.05 24.58
C ARG A 562 -22.17 -3.02 25.12
N VAL A 563 -21.93 -2.97 26.43
CA VAL A 563 -21.09 -3.95 27.12
C VAL A 563 -21.93 -5.17 27.48
N VAL A 564 -21.50 -6.35 27.06
CA VAL A 564 -22.21 -7.63 27.21
C VAL A 564 -21.25 -8.73 27.65
N ARG A 565 -21.78 -9.84 28.16
CA ARG A 565 -20.99 -11.07 28.29
C ARG A 565 -20.91 -11.80 26.96
N LEU A 566 -19.80 -12.47 26.70
CA LEU A 566 -19.58 -13.22 25.46
C LEU A 566 -20.71 -14.23 25.22
N GLU A 567 -21.13 -14.94 26.26
CA GLU A 567 -22.15 -15.99 26.22
C GLU A 567 -23.55 -15.47 25.89
N GLU A 568 -23.82 -14.19 26.14
CA GLU A 568 -25.11 -13.54 25.87
C GLU A 568 -25.27 -13.21 24.38
N ALA A 569 -24.19 -12.80 23.71
CA ALA A 569 -24.21 -12.32 22.33
C ALA A 569 -23.75 -13.36 21.29
N ILE A 570 -23.11 -14.46 21.71
CA ILE A 570 -22.39 -15.37 20.80
C ILE A 570 -23.23 -16.00 19.67
N LYS A 571 -24.55 -16.12 19.86
CA LYS A 571 -25.45 -16.73 18.87
C LYS A 571 -25.84 -15.77 17.73
N SER A 572 -25.74 -14.45 17.93
CA SER A 572 -26.26 -13.45 16.98
C SER A 572 -25.16 -12.75 16.17
N ILE A 573 -23.90 -12.87 16.58
CA ILE A 573 -22.77 -12.11 16.00
C ILE A 573 -22.33 -12.63 14.62
N ASP A 574 -22.01 -11.71 13.71
CA ASP A 574 -21.41 -11.97 12.39
C ASP A 574 -19.89 -12.04 12.43
N ILE A 575 -19.27 -11.21 13.27
CA ILE A 575 -17.83 -11.07 13.37
C ILE A 575 -17.46 -11.04 14.85
N LEU A 576 -16.51 -11.87 15.24
CA LEU A 576 -15.90 -11.89 16.56
C LEU A 576 -14.42 -11.49 16.43
N ILE A 577 -14.00 -10.51 17.22
CA ILE A 577 -12.62 -10.00 17.24
C ILE A 577 -12.08 -10.02 18.66
N THR A 578 -10.96 -10.69 18.90
CA THR A 578 -10.26 -10.66 20.20
C THR A 578 -9.20 -9.55 20.21
N CYS A 579 -9.14 -8.76 21.29
CA CYS A 579 -8.28 -7.59 21.46
C CYS A 579 -7.76 -7.47 22.90
N SER A 580 -7.70 -8.57 23.66
CA SER A 580 -7.53 -8.51 25.11
C SER A 580 -6.10 -8.80 25.58
N GLY A 581 -5.25 -9.38 24.73
CA GLY A 581 -3.92 -9.87 25.11
C GLY A 581 -3.94 -11.02 26.12
N ASN A 582 -5.09 -11.69 26.31
CA ASN A 582 -5.29 -12.70 27.35
C ASN A 582 -5.55 -14.08 26.76
N LYS A 583 -5.24 -15.15 27.50
CA LYS A 583 -5.35 -16.51 27.02
C LYS A 583 -6.79 -17.05 27.10
N ASN A 584 -7.20 -17.82 26.09
CA ASN A 584 -8.47 -18.56 26.06
C ASN A 584 -9.72 -17.69 26.26
N VAL A 585 -9.72 -16.48 25.69
CA VAL A 585 -10.89 -15.59 25.67
C VAL A 585 -12.02 -16.25 24.87
N VAL A 586 -11.68 -16.91 23.77
CA VAL A 586 -12.62 -17.66 22.92
C VAL A 586 -12.21 -19.13 22.93
N THR A 587 -13.05 -19.96 23.55
CA THR A 587 -12.81 -21.41 23.72
C THR A 587 -13.59 -22.23 22.68
N ARG A 588 -13.34 -23.55 22.61
CA ARG A 588 -14.15 -24.48 21.79
C ARG A 588 -15.65 -24.34 22.04
N SER A 589 -16.05 -24.32 23.32
CA SER A 589 -17.45 -24.17 23.74
C SER A 589 -18.10 -22.89 23.19
N HIS A 590 -17.33 -21.81 23.12
CA HIS A 590 -17.78 -20.56 22.50
C HIS A 590 -17.96 -20.77 20.99
N MET A 591 -16.96 -21.33 20.32
CA MET A 591 -16.99 -21.54 18.87
C MET A 591 -18.09 -22.50 18.43
N ASP A 592 -18.42 -23.53 19.22
CA ASP A 592 -19.52 -24.46 19.00
C ASP A 592 -20.90 -23.75 19.00
N ARG A 593 -21.02 -22.60 19.66
CA ARG A 593 -22.27 -21.81 19.76
C ARG A 593 -22.38 -20.66 18.75
N LEU A 594 -21.32 -20.35 18.01
CA LEU A 594 -21.34 -19.33 16.95
C LEU A 594 -22.32 -19.70 15.84
N LYS A 595 -22.86 -18.69 15.15
CA LYS A 595 -23.67 -18.93 13.96
C LYS A 595 -22.80 -19.39 12.79
N THR A 596 -23.43 -20.11 11.84
CA THR A 596 -22.75 -20.51 10.60
C THR A 596 -22.34 -19.29 9.78
N GLY A 597 -21.12 -19.29 9.24
CA GLY A 597 -20.52 -18.17 8.52
C GLY A 597 -19.95 -17.06 9.40
N CYS A 598 -19.91 -17.22 10.73
CA CYS A 598 -19.27 -16.24 11.61
C CYS A 598 -17.77 -16.12 11.29
N ILE A 599 -17.27 -14.89 11.18
CA ILE A 599 -15.84 -14.60 11.04
C ILE A 599 -15.23 -14.48 12.43
N VAL A 600 -14.10 -15.13 12.64
CA VAL A 600 -13.35 -15.10 13.90
C VAL A 600 -11.91 -14.69 13.61
N CYS A 601 -11.44 -13.63 14.26
CA CYS A 601 -10.06 -13.17 14.12
C CYS A 601 -9.52 -12.57 15.42
N ASN A 602 -8.20 -12.43 15.47
CA ASN A 602 -7.47 -11.88 16.59
C ASN A 602 -6.70 -10.63 16.17
N MET A 603 -6.95 -9.52 16.87
CA MET A 603 -6.25 -8.24 16.72
C MET A 603 -5.30 -7.98 17.88
N GLY A 604 -5.35 -8.78 18.96
CA GLY A 604 -4.41 -8.67 20.06
C GLY A 604 -3.08 -9.40 19.78
N HIS A 605 -2.11 -9.23 20.67
CA HIS A 605 -0.72 -9.61 20.41
C HIS A 605 -0.46 -11.13 20.51
N SER A 606 -1.18 -11.85 21.38
CA SER A 606 -0.94 -13.28 21.59
C SER A 606 -1.75 -14.12 20.62
N ASN A 607 -1.17 -15.18 20.06
CA ASN A 607 -1.92 -16.20 19.31
C ASN A 607 -2.76 -17.13 20.21
N THR A 608 -2.83 -16.87 21.51
CA THR A 608 -3.53 -17.72 22.50
C THR A 608 -4.89 -17.18 22.94
N GLU A 609 -5.35 -16.05 22.40
CA GLU A 609 -6.67 -15.49 22.73
C GLU A 609 -7.80 -16.39 22.25
N ILE A 610 -7.60 -17.03 21.11
CA ILE A 610 -8.50 -18.02 20.52
C ILE A 610 -7.89 -19.41 20.72
N ASP A 611 -8.66 -20.34 21.28
CA ASP A 611 -8.24 -21.72 21.48
C ASP A 611 -8.27 -22.52 20.16
N VAL A 612 -7.34 -22.21 19.26
CA VAL A 612 -7.21 -22.88 17.96
C VAL A 612 -6.77 -24.34 18.10
N GLY A 613 -6.02 -24.66 19.17
CA GLY A 613 -5.59 -26.03 19.46
C GLY A 613 -6.77 -26.98 19.61
N SER A 614 -7.83 -26.53 20.30
CA SER A 614 -9.07 -27.30 20.45
C SER A 614 -9.87 -27.52 19.15
N LEU A 615 -9.53 -26.84 18.06
CA LEU A 615 -10.15 -27.03 16.75
C LEU A 615 -9.41 -28.06 15.89
N ARG A 616 -8.22 -28.49 16.29
CA ARG A 616 -7.40 -29.49 15.57
C ARG A 616 -7.83 -30.90 15.97
N THR A 617 -9.09 -31.23 15.71
CA THR A 617 -9.70 -32.52 16.05
C THR A 617 -10.16 -33.27 14.80
N PRO A 618 -10.18 -34.62 14.78
CA PRO A 618 -10.53 -35.39 13.59
C PRO A 618 -11.98 -35.22 13.11
N ASP A 619 -12.88 -34.78 13.99
CA ASP A 619 -14.29 -34.48 13.68
C ASP A 619 -14.48 -33.18 12.91
N LEU A 620 -13.51 -32.26 12.96
CA LEU A 620 -13.59 -30.98 12.26
C LEU A 620 -12.83 -31.01 10.94
N THR A 621 -13.51 -30.60 9.87
CA THR A 621 -12.86 -30.45 8.57
C THR A 621 -12.29 -29.04 8.44
N TRP A 622 -10.99 -28.96 8.15
CA TRP A 622 -10.29 -27.72 7.85
C TRP A 622 -10.13 -27.56 6.34
N GLU A 623 -10.72 -26.53 5.77
CA GLU A 623 -10.55 -26.19 4.35
C GLU A 623 -9.86 -24.84 4.23
N GLN A 624 -8.69 -24.82 3.60
CA GLN A 624 -8.02 -23.58 3.26
C GLN A 624 -8.72 -22.94 2.05
N VAL A 625 -9.32 -21.77 2.25
CA VAL A 625 -10.05 -21.04 1.19
C VAL A 625 -9.08 -20.17 0.38
N ARG A 626 -8.16 -19.52 1.08
CA ARG A 626 -7.06 -18.71 0.53
C ARG A 626 -5.97 -18.59 1.58
N SER A 627 -4.88 -17.91 1.23
CA SER A 627 -3.79 -17.63 2.18
C SER A 627 -4.36 -16.98 3.46
N GLN A 628 -4.02 -17.54 4.63
CA GLN A 628 -4.48 -17.10 5.95
C GLN A 628 -6.01 -17.11 6.19
N VAL A 629 -6.81 -17.81 5.38
CA VAL A 629 -8.27 -17.93 5.58
C VAL A 629 -8.70 -19.38 5.53
N HIS A 630 -9.30 -19.85 6.61
CA HIS A 630 -9.72 -21.23 6.77
C HIS A 630 -11.21 -21.32 7.08
N HIS A 631 -11.91 -22.22 6.41
CA HIS A 631 -13.18 -22.73 6.90
C HIS A 631 -12.94 -23.85 7.88
N ILE A 632 -13.60 -23.76 9.04
CA ILE A 632 -13.66 -24.84 10.02
C ILE A 632 -15.10 -25.36 10.01
N ILE A 633 -15.28 -26.63 9.66
CA ILE A 633 -16.59 -27.23 9.36
C ILE A 633 -16.87 -28.34 10.37
N TRP A 634 -18.03 -28.24 11.04
CA TRP A 634 -18.54 -29.24 11.99
C TRP A 634 -19.27 -30.37 11.25
N PRO A 635 -19.43 -31.56 11.89
CA PRO A 635 -20.17 -32.68 11.31
C PRO A 635 -21.63 -32.38 10.93
N ASP A 636 -22.25 -31.38 11.58
CA ASP A 636 -23.62 -30.93 11.31
C ASP A 636 -23.72 -29.94 10.12
N GLY A 637 -22.59 -29.63 9.47
CA GLY A 637 -22.50 -28.70 8.35
C GLY A 637 -22.37 -27.23 8.75
N LYS A 638 -22.31 -26.90 10.05
CA LYS A 638 -21.95 -25.55 10.50
C LYS A 638 -20.52 -25.23 10.07
N ARG A 639 -20.30 -23.98 9.62
CA ARG A 639 -18.98 -23.46 9.26
C ARG A 639 -18.65 -22.17 10.00
N ILE A 640 -17.40 -21.97 10.39
CA ILE A 640 -16.87 -20.65 10.76
C ILE A 640 -15.70 -20.30 9.85
N ILE A 641 -15.42 -19.00 9.73
CA ILE A 641 -14.30 -18.47 8.95
C ILE A 641 -13.23 -18.00 9.94
N LEU A 642 -12.13 -18.74 10.04
CA LEU A 642 -10.99 -18.40 10.91
C LEU A 642 -9.91 -17.68 10.11
N LEU A 643 -9.53 -16.48 10.55
CA LEU A 643 -8.48 -15.70 9.92
C LEU A 643 -7.13 -15.92 10.63
N ALA A 644 -6.05 -15.98 9.84
CA ALA A 644 -4.66 -16.09 10.26
C ALA A 644 -4.36 -17.23 11.26
N GLU A 645 -5.22 -18.26 11.31
CA GLU A 645 -5.14 -19.33 12.32
C GLU A 645 -5.08 -18.79 13.76
N GLY A 646 -5.78 -17.68 14.05
CA GLY A 646 -5.79 -17.04 15.36
C GLY A 646 -4.56 -16.17 15.69
N ARG A 647 -3.62 -16.01 14.76
CA ARG A 647 -2.52 -15.04 14.87
C ARG A 647 -3.02 -13.61 14.58
N LEU A 648 -2.14 -12.63 14.77
CA LEU A 648 -2.42 -11.21 14.57
C LEU A 648 -2.88 -10.93 13.14
N VAL A 649 -4.13 -10.54 12.97
CA VAL A 649 -4.76 -10.38 11.65
C VAL A 649 -4.28 -9.11 10.93
N ASN A 650 -3.97 -8.04 11.66
CA ASN A 650 -3.47 -6.78 11.10
C ASN A 650 -2.09 -6.92 10.42
N LEU A 651 -1.25 -7.84 10.90
CA LEU A 651 0.06 -8.10 10.30
C LEU A 651 0.05 -9.27 9.33
N SER A 652 -0.76 -10.30 9.61
CA SER A 652 -0.82 -11.50 8.76
C SER A 652 -1.65 -11.28 7.49
N CYS A 653 -2.64 -10.39 7.55
CA CYS A 653 -3.65 -10.22 6.51
C CYS A 653 -3.83 -8.77 6.02
N SER A 654 -3.09 -7.82 6.57
CA SER A 654 -3.19 -6.38 6.27
C SER A 654 -1.78 -5.77 6.26
N SER A 655 -1.71 -4.48 5.93
CA SER A 655 -0.53 -3.63 6.11
C SER A 655 -0.77 -2.61 7.22
N VAL A 656 0.27 -2.24 7.97
CA VAL A 656 0.21 -1.15 8.95
C VAL A 656 0.51 0.18 8.24
N PRO A 657 -0.22 1.27 8.51
CA PRO A 657 0.05 2.58 7.91
C PRO A 657 1.45 3.10 8.24
N SER A 658 2.24 3.44 7.21
CA SER A 658 3.63 3.91 7.37
C SER A 658 3.74 5.13 8.28
N PHE A 659 2.78 6.06 8.23
CA PHE A 659 2.76 7.24 9.08
C PHE A 659 2.75 6.92 10.57
N VAL A 660 1.97 5.92 10.99
CA VAL A 660 1.92 5.51 12.40
C VAL A 660 3.21 4.80 12.79
N VAL A 661 3.75 3.96 11.91
CA VAL A 661 5.05 3.31 12.16
C VAL A 661 6.20 4.32 12.20
N SER A 662 6.12 5.45 11.49
CA SER A 662 7.08 6.56 11.59
C SER A 662 7.19 7.09 13.02
N ILE A 663 6.06 7.20 13.71
CA ILE A 663 6.00 7.68 15.09
C ILE A 663 6.69 6.68 16.00
N THR A 664 6.38 5.39 15.88
CA THR A 664 7.04 4.32 16.65
C THR A 664 8.54 4.23 16.34
N ALA A 665 8.92 4.25 15.07
CA ALA A 665 10.32 4.18 14.62
C ALA A 665 11.15 5.37 15.12
N ALA A 666 10.61 6.59 15.07
CA ALA A 666 11.27 7.76 15.65
C ALA A 666 11.43 7.65 17.17
N THR A 667 10.43 7.07 17.86
CA THR A 667 10.47 6.81 19.30
C THR A 667 11.55 5.78 19.65
N GLN A 668 11.64 4.68 18.89
CA GLN A 668 12.68 3.67 19.04
C GLN A 668 14.09 4.22 18.77
N ALA A 669 14.26 4.98 17.70
CA ALA A 669 15.55 5.60 17.37
C ALA A 669 16.02 6.56 18.47
N LEU A 670 15.12 7.39 19.02
CA LEU A 670 15.45 8.27 20.15
C LEU A 670 15.74 7.48 21.43
N ALA A 671 15.02 6.41 21.71
CA ALA A 671 15.30 5.53 22.84
C ALA A 671 16.70 4.89 22.75
N LEU A 672 17.09 4.47 21.55
CA LEU A 672 18.43 3.94 21.26
C LEU A 672 19.50 5.02 21.46
N ILE A 673 19.28 6.22 20.93
CA ILE A 673 20.20 7.36 21.11
C ILE A 673 20.36 7.70 22.59
N GLU A 674 19.27 7.75 23.35
CA GLU A 674 19.26 8.08 24.78
C GLU A 674 20.03 7.03 25.58
N LEU A 675 19.73 5.73 25.41
CA LEU A 675 20.42 4.67 26.14
C LEU A 675 21.90 4.57 25.77
N TYR A 676 22.23 4.70 24.48
CA TYR A 676 23.62 4.53 24.02
C TYR A 676 24.55 5.63 24.51
N ASN A 677 24.05 6.87 24.57
CA ASN A 677 24.78 8.07 24.98
C ASN A 677 24.57 8.47 26.44
N ALA A 678 23.76 7.71 27.19
CA ALA A 678 23.53 7.97 28.60
C ALA A 678 24.85 7.96 29.39
N PRO A 679 25.11 8.98 30.24
CA PRO A 679 26.28 8.96 31.10
C PRO A 679 26.22 7.75 32.06
N PRO A 680 27.38 7.16 32.41
CA PRO A 680 27.43 6.02 33.32
C PRO A 680 26.66 6.29 34.62
N GLY A 681 25.78 5.36 35.00
CA GLY A 681 24.98 5.46 36.22
C GLY A 681 23.64 6.21 36.08
N ARG A 682 23.34 6.83 34.92
CA ARG A 682 22.02 7.44 34.65
C ARG A 682 20.90 6.39 34.68
N TYR A 683 21.11 5.28 34.00
CA TYR A 683 20.19 4.14 33.98
C TYR A 683 20.81 2.95 34.72
N LYS A 684 20.09 2.45 35.72
CA LYS A 684 20.43 1.21 36.44
C LYS A 684 19.81 0.01 35.74
N GLN A 685 20.02 -1.18 36.29
CA GLN A 685 19.51 -2.47 35.81
C GLN A 685 17.99 -2.59 36.06
N ASP A 686 17.21 -1.79 35.36
CA ASP A 686 15.75 -1.69 35.51
C ASP A 686 15.10 -1.25 34.19
N VAL A 687 13.76 -1.23 34.18
CA VAL A 687 12.94 -0.82 33.04
C VAL A 687 12.47 0.62 33.22
N TYR A 688 12.80 1.50 32.26
CA TYR A 688 12.50 2.93 32.28
C TYR A 688 11.53 3.32 31.18
N LEU A 689 10.72 4.34 31.45
CA LEU A 689 9.93 5.01 30.42
C LEU A 689 10.80 6.01 29.65
N LEU A 690 10.48 6.22 28.38
CA LEU A 690 11.09 7.29 27.59
C LEU A 690 10.79 8.66 28.24
N PRO A 691 11.77 9.58 28.36
CA PRO A 691 11.50 10.92 28.88
C PRO A 691 10.41 11.64 28.08
N LYS A 692 9.43 12.23 28.77
CA LYS A 692 8.27 12.87 28.11
C LYS A 692 8.65 13.95 27.10
N LYS A 693 9.73 14.68 27.34
CA LYS A 693 10.24 15.68 26.38
C LYS A 693 10.61 15.05 25.03
N MET A 694 11.11 13.82 25.02
CA MET A 694 11.39 13.07 23.79
C MET A 694 10.10 12.60 23.13
N ASP A 695 9.11 12.14 23.90
CA ASP A 695 7.78 11.77 23.43
C ASP A 695 7.09 12.96 22.71
N GLU A 696 7.10 14.14 23.33
CA GLU A 696 6.60 15.40 22.73
C GLU A 696 7.42 15.81 21.50
N TYR A 697 8.74 15.61 21.52
CA TYR A 697 9.60 15.88 20.37
C TYR A 697 9.24 14.98 19.18
N VAL A 698 9.02 13.67 19.38
CA VAL A 698 8.54 12.77 18.32
C VAL A 698 7.25 13.30 17.71
N ALA A 699 6.26 13.69 18.52
CA ALA A 699 5.03 14.25 18.01
C ALA A 699 5.28 15.51 17.16
N SER A 700 6.16 16.41 17.62
CA SER A 700 6.50 17.64 16.90
C SER A 700 7.11 17.40 15.51
N LEU A 701 7.84 16.29 15.32
CA LEU A 701 8.44 15.95 14.03
C LEU A 701 7.41 15.57 12.95
N HIS A 702 6.20 15.19 13.34
CA HIS A 702 5.16 14.71 12.43
C HIS A 702 4.13 15.79 12.06
N LEU A 703 3.98 16.82 12.89
CA LEU A 703 2.97 17.87 12.73
C LEU A 703 3.09 18.71 11.43
N PRO A 704 4.29 19.02 10.91
CA PRO A 704 4.41 19.73 9.64
C PRO A 704 3.74 19.02 8.44
N ASN A 705 3.58 17.69 8.49
CA ASN A 705 2.93 16.93 7.41
C ASN A 705 1.42 17.25 7.27
N PHE A 706 0.82 17.77 8.35
CA PHE A 706 -0.59 18.17 8.37
C PHE A 706 -0.78 19.69 8.30
N ASP A 707 0.26 20.44 7.98
CA ASP A 707 0.28 21.91 8.06
C ASP A 707 -0.17 22.41 9.46
N ALA A 708 0.19 21.66 10.50
CA ALA A 708 -0.21 21.98 11.87
C ALA A 708 0.80 22.96 12.50
N HIS A 709 0.30 24.14 12.88
CA HIS A 709 1.08 25.18 13.55
C HIS A 709 0.81 25.18 15.05
N LEU A 710 1.80 24.76 15.85
CA LEU A 710 1.67 24.74 17.31
C LEU A 710 1.69 26.16 17.87
N THR A 711 0.80 26.43 18.83
CA THR A 711 0.84 27.65 19.62
C THR A 711 2.04 27.62 20.58
N GLU A 712 2.81 28.70 20.61
CA GLU A 712 3.88 28.90 21.60
C GLU A 712 3.35 29.64 22.82
N LEU A 713 3.73 29.20 24.01
CA LEU A 713 3.40 29.90 25.25
C LEU A 713 4.10 31.26 25.29
N SER A 714 3.42 32.32 25.72
CA SER A 714 4.08 33.56 26.12
C SER A 714 4.86 33.37 27.43
N ASP A 715 5.79 34.28 27.75
CA ASP A 715 6.53 34.20 29.02
C ASP A 715 5.60 34.30 30.24
N GLU A 716 4.55 35.10 30.13
CA GLU A 716 3.52 35.23 31.15
C GLU A 716 2.73 33.93 31.34
N GLN A 717 2.34 33.27 30.26
CA GLN A 717 1.63 31.98 30.31
C GLN A 717 2.49 30.87 30.91
N ALA A 718 3.76 30.79 30.49
CA ALA A 718 4.70 29.79 31.01
C ALA A 718 4.93 29.97 32.52
N LYS A 719 5.10 31.23 32.97
CA LYS A 719 5.22 31.57 34.39
C LYS A 719 3.94 31.24 35.17
N TYR A 720 2.77 31.54 34.62
CA TYR A 720 1.47 31.25 35.25
C TYR A 720 1.26 29.74 35.46
N LEU A 721 1.59 28.92 34.45
CA LEU A 721 1.44 27.47 34.52
C LEU A 721 2.59 26.78 35.28
N GLY A 722 3.69 27.48 35.57
CA GLY A 722 4.89 26.90 36.15
C GLY A 722 5.58 25.89 35.21
N LEU A 723 5.54 26.14 33.90
CA LEU A 723 6.08 25.25 32.87
C LEU A 723 7.22 25.93 32.09
N ASN A 724 8.10 25.14 31.51
CA ASN A 724 9.04 25.63 30.50
C ASN A 724 8.30 25.82 29.16
N LYS A 725 8.62 26.90 28.42
CA LYS A 725 8.06 27.17 27.07
C LYS A 725 8.29 26.03 26.08
N THR A 726 9.35 25.24 26.28
CA THR A 726 9.75 24.10 25.43
C THR A 726 9.36 22.74 26.02
N GLY A 727 8.51 22.74 27.05
CA GLY A 727 8.04 21.54 27.72
C GLY A 727 9.04 20.91 28.71
N PRO A 728 8.69 19.76 29.32
CA PRO A 728 7.48 18.97 29.04
C PRO A 728 6.19 19.70 29.45
N PHE A 729 5.14 19.58 28.64
CA PHE A 729 3.87 20.32 28.81
C PHE A 729 2.85 19.62 29.72
N LYS A 730 3.13 18.37 30.10
CA LYS A 730 2.27 17.57 30.97
C LYS A 730 3.10 16.83 32.03
N PRO A 731 2.57 16.60 33.23
CA PRO A 731 3.25 15.77 34.22
C PRO A 731 3.31 14.29 33.79
N ASN A 732 4.22 13.51 34.37
CA ASN A 732 4.43 12.10 33.98
C ASN A 732 3.16 11.23 34.15
N TYR A 733 2.36 11.49 35.18
CA TYR A 733 1.11 10.76 35.44
C TYR A 733 -0.05 11.16 34.50
N TYR A 734 0.13 12.15 33.62
CA TYR A 734 -0.93 12.59 32.70
C TYR A 734 -1.29 11.50 31.70
N ARG A 735 -2.56 11.09 31.69
CA ARG A 735 -3.12 10.17 30.71
C ARG A 735 -3.78 10.98 29.59
N THR A 736 -3.32 10.83 28.35
CA THR A 736 -3.78 11.59 27.17
C THR A 736 -5.20 11.29 26.69
N ILE A 737 -5.99 10.51 27.45
CA ILE A 737 -7.43 10.38 27.25
C ILE A 737 -8.11 10.70 28.58
N SER A 738 -8.64 11.92 28.68
CA SER A 738 -9.74 12.24 29.59
C SER A 738 -11.01 12.37 28.75
N CYS A 739 -12.04 11.65 29.18
CA CYS A 739 -13.44 11.96 28.88
C CYS A 739 -13.70 13.47 29.14
N PRO A 740 -14.63 14.15 28.45
CA PRO A 740 -14.77 15.61 28.49
C PRO A 740 -15.13 16.25 29.86
N GLU A 741 -15.20 15.49 30.95
CA GLU A 741 -15.56 16.00 32.28
C GLU A 741 -14.57 15.50 33.33
N CYS A 742 -13.49 16.26 33.54
CA CYS A 742 -12.71 16.32 34.79
C CYS A 742 -11.65 17.43 34.66
N ASN A 743 -12.10 18.66 34.40
CA ASN A 743 -11.36 19.85 34.80
C ASN A 743 -12.01 20.28 36.11
N ASP A 744 -11.50 19.81 37.24
CA ASP A 744 -11.37 20.61 38.46
C ASP A 744 -10.66 19.83 39.57
N HIS A 745 -9.90 20.59 40.37
CA HIS A 745 -9.10 20.20 41.53
C HIS A 745 -7.68 19.69 41.25
N GLN A 746 -6.82 20.67 40.96
CA GLN A 746 -5.48 20.70 41.55
C GLN A 746 -5.59 20.63 43.10
N HIS A 747 -4.62 19.94 43.68
CA HIS A 747 -4.36 19.69 45.11
C HIS A 747 -4.92 18.38 45.69
N LEU A 748 -3.99 17.61 46.27
CA LEU A 748 -4.14 16.41 47.09
C LEU A 748 -4.31 15.08 46.35
N CYS A 749 -3.19 14.50 45.90
CA CYS A 749 -3.01 13.06 46.08
C CYS A 749 -1.54 12.69 46.27
N ASN A 750 -1.15 12.51 47.52
CA ASN A 750 0.15 12.04 47.95
C ASN A 750 0.17 10.49 47.88
N CYS A 751 -0.04 9.93 46.70
CA CYS A 751 0.06 8.47 46.49
C CYS A 751 1.48 8.13 46.03
N LYS A 752 2.32 7.69 46.98
CA LYS A 752 3.59 7.01 46.69
C LYS A 752 3.29 5.68 45.98
N SER A 753 3.21 5.67 44.65
CA SER A 753 3.33 4.42 43.87
C SER A 753 4.78 3.97 43.91
N LYS A 754 5.07 2.97 44.75
CA LYS A 754 6.43 2.50 45.05
C LYS A 754 7.08 1.62 43.97
N ASP A 755 6.45 1.39 42.82
CA ASP A 755 6.91 0.36 41.86
C ASP A 755 7.28 0.87 40.46
N ILE A 756 7.41 2.19 40.25
CA ILE A 756 8.01 2.77 39.03
C ILE A 756 9.14 3.70 39.49
N LYS A 757 10.39 3.37 39.16
CA LYS A 757 11.53 4.24 39.50
C LYS A 757 11.54 5.44 38.56
N GLU A 758 11.01 6.55 39.07
CA GLU A 758 10.96 7.85 38.39
C GLU A 758 12.35 8.50 38.29
N ASN A 759 12.63 9.14 37.14
CA ASN A 759 13.74 10.06 36.97
C ASN A 759 13.57 11.29 37.87
N ARG A 760 14.06 11.23 39.11
CA ARG A 760 14.30 12.41 39.96
C ARG A 760 15.76 12.87 39.83
N ILE A 761 16.15 13.38 38.66
CA ILE A 761 17.32 14.27 38.55
C ILE A 761 17.01 15.31 37.47
N VAL A 762 16.60 16.50 37.90
CA VAL A 762 16.68 17.71 37.08
C VAL A 762 18.16 18.04 37.00
N GLY A 763 18.78 17.71 35.87
CA GLY A 763 20.12 18.17 35.52
C GLY A 763 20.00 18.92 34.21
N ASP A 764 20.48 20.16 34.19
CA ASP A 764 20.52 21.03 33.02
C ASP A 764 21.09 20.28 31.82
N TYR A 765 20.26 20.14 30.78
CA TYR A 765 20.76 19.76 29.47
C TYR A 765 21.73 20.86 29.01
N PRO A 766 22.92 20.54 28.49
CA PRO A 766 23.73 21.55 27.83
C PRO A 766 22.88 22.16 26.71
N PRO A 767 22.90 23.49 26.54
CA PRO A 767 22.06 24.14 25.55
C PRO A 767 22.42 23.61 24.17
N PHE A 768 21.40 23.21 23.40
CA PHE A 768 21.47 23.06 21.95
C PHE A 768 21.71 24.45 21.32
N HIS A 769 22.87 25.05 21.58
CA HIS A 769 23.36 26.26 20.95
C HIS A 769 24.34 25.84 19.86
N ASN A 770 23.80 25.50 18.70
CA ASN A 770 24.40 25.71 17.37
C ASN A 770 23.54 24.98 16.32
N MET A 771 22.31 25.45 16.13
CA MET A 771 21.64 25.33 14.84
C MET A 771 21.46 26.75 14.30
N PRO A 772 21.92 27.06 13.08
CA PRO A 772 21.67 28.36 12.49
C PRO A 772 20.16 28.52 12.26
N ARG A 773 19.60 29.59 12.83
CA ARG A 773 18.26 30.06 12.50
C ARG A 773 18.27 30.53 11.05
N HIS A 774 17.51 29.86 10.17
CA HIS A 774 16.94 30.46 8.97
C HIS A 774 15.63 29.77 8.61
#